data_AF-A0A8J7RG60-F1
#
_entry.id   AF-A0A8J7RG60-F1
#
_cell.length_a   1.000
_cell.length_b   1.000
_cell.length_c   1.000
_cell.angle_alpha   90.00
_cell.angle_beta   90.00
_cell.angle_gamma   90.00
#
_symmetry.space_group_name_H-M   'P 1'
#
loop_
_entity.id
_entity.type
_entity.pdbx_description
1 polymer ?
#
loop_
_entity_poly.entity_id
_entity_poly.type
_entity_poly.pdbx_seq_one_letter_code
_entity_poly.pdbx_strand_id
1 'polypeptide(L)'
;MKLNNNLIFFTLLMVTMLAVNTVYAASETANTNYDAFGITIYKPGIHYISNKILANKCDAITIKSDNVTIIGTGVPLTSENGLVRGIYGQNLKNITIKNMAISKYHKGIHMVNVINISIINNTLTSNGDYNIYLIDCPNSTIINNTLTSSITRDIYAENCPNSLIINNTVNSNGDTGIHLKKSPNSTITNNRVSSGYYGITLWSSPNSSFVNNTADSSEYGIYIFNSPNTPIIYNTINSNKNGICIDNSKNNTVINNTADSNSIADVVIDYSSYNCVLINNSLGTRGLRIGNTYDHIGGINTHTVINTTINGKPIYYYKNNNTKKVPEDAGQVILMNCSNMLVENLNISGAYYGITAQYGTNCNFTNNTLNSNGYGIYIENSKNSTITNNNANSNDNIGIYSGYSKNSTVINNTVNSNLKGIYLSHSTNSTVINNTADSNIRYGIHLCSSQGTSLMNNIVSLNGVNGIYLQESNNNQIINNRLHLNRDAGAFLSNSHNNYIIKNIFNNTKNLRMGYGINYWNTTKENGGGNYWFTPTGTGWSEYNSTDNNGDGFCDEVYKIDNHNIDYLPIYYENSIFALGLEPKNDNENKKNKIDASKSIKSKSLRRTVSDSTVVYGSNFDKQLANSLKENTYSDDTEIDGDTIILGGPVSNRIANQYNDRFTIPVTNDNPGTNRGIIQVISIPSGSSTIVQSYKLIYIAGSDRLGTEAALQYFETLTELPDEPITVEWVDGGFKVIE
;
A
#
# COMPACT_ATOMS: atom_id res chain seq x y z
N MET A 1 23.87 42.43 -13.98
CA MET A 1 24.08 43.22 -15.22
C MET A 1 22.70 43.52 -15.78
N LYS A 2 22.32 44.80 -15.88
CA LYS A 2 21.02 45.30 -16.35
C LYS A 2 20.83 45.06 -17.86
N LEU A 3 19.58 45.22 -18.31
CA LEU A 3 18.96 45.03 -19.66
C LEU A 3 18.45 43.59 -19.88
N ASN A 4 17.19 43.32 -20.26
CA ASN A 4 16.09 44.14 -20.77
C ASN A 4 14.74 43.50 -20.40
N ASN A 5 14.00 44.12 -19.48
CA ASN A 5 12.56 43.93 -19.34
C ASN A 5 11.88 44.74 -20.45
N ASN A 6 11.45 44.10 -21.54
CA ASN A 6 10.45 44.59 -22.50
C ASN A 6 10.25 43.56 -23.63
N LEU A 7 9.56 42.46 -23.34
CA LEU A 7 8.97 41.59 -24.37
C LEU A 7 7.75 40.80 -23.86
N ILE A 8 6.92 41.45 -23.03
CA ILE A 8 5.62 40.94 -22.60
C ILE A 8 4.67 42.13 -22.55
N PHE A 9 4.26 42.67 -23.70
CA PHE A 9 3.15 43.63 -23.84
C PHE A 9 2.89 43.91 -25.33
N PHE A 10 2.53 42.89 -26.11
CA PHE A 10 2.09 43.10 -27.50
C PHE A 10 1.09 42.02 -27.92
N THR A 11 -0.17 42.17 -27.49
CA THR A 11 -1.39 41.70 -28.19
C THR A 11 -2.66 42.20 -27.48
N LEU A 12 -2.68 43.47 -27.04
CA LEU A 12 -3.90 44.06 -26.46
C LEU A 12 -4.00 45.57 -26.71
N LEU A 13 -4.12 46.00 -27.97
CA LEU A 13 -4.79 47.26 -28.32
C LEU A 13 -4.97 47.40 -29.85
N MET A 14 -6.07 46.89 -30.39
CA MET A 14 -6.70 47.48 -31.57
C MET A 14 -8.22 47.35 -31.39
N VAL A 15 -8.77 48.29 -30.64
CA VAL A 15 -10.18 48.66 -30.71
C VAL A 15 -10.20 50.14 -30.99
N THR A 16 -10.56 50.52 -32.22
CA THR A 16 -11.52 51.60 -32.44
C THR A 16 -12.07 51.53 -33.87
N MET A 17 -13.40 51.61 -33.92
CA MET A 17 -14.24 51.93 -35.09
C MET A 17 -14.44 50.85 -36.15
N LEU A 18 -15.40 49.98 -35.89
CA LEU A 18 -16.43 49.63 -36.88
C LEU A 18 -17.75 49.42 -36.15
N ALA A 19 -18.75 50.23 -36.54
CA ALA A 19 -20.16 50.23 -36.20
C ALA A 19 -20.61 49.30 -35.05
N VAL A 20 -21.00 49.91 -33.94
CA VAL A 20 -21.87 49.30 -32.92
C VAL A 20 -23.21 48.97 -33.58
N ASN A 21 -23.32 47.80 -34.20
CA ASN A 21 -24.60 47.13 -34.35
C ASN A 21 -24.83 46.34 -33.07
N THR A 22 -25.21 47.05 -32.00
CA THR A 22 -25.89 46.44 -30.85
C THR A 22 -27.19 45.83 -31.37
N VAL A 23 -27.19 44.53 -31.65
CA VAL A 23 -28.42 43.77 -31.79
C VAL A 23 -28.86 43.42 -30.39
N TYR A 24 -29.79 44.20 -29.84
CA TYR A 24 -30.66 43.71 -28.78
C TYR A 24 -31.54 42.61 -29.39
N ALA A 25 -31.54 41.42 -28.82
CA ALA A 25 -32.59 40.46 -29.12
C ALA A 25 -33.91 41.08 -28.64
N ALA A 26 -34.71 41.59 -29.58
CA ALA A 26 -35.99 42.22 -29.29
C ALA A 26 -36.93 41.19 -28.64
N SER A 27 -37.55 41.59 -27.53
CA SER A 27 -38.70 40.92 -26.95
C SER A 27 -39.93 41.19 -27.80
N GLU A 28 -40.62 40.15 -28.25
CA GLU A 28 -42.05 40.27 -28.54
C GLU A 28 -42.84 39.73 -27.34
N THR A 29 -43.68 40.59 -26.80
CA THR A 29 -44.64 40.33 -25.73
C THR A 29 -45.80 39.47 -26.24
N ALA A 30 -46.06 38.32 -25.61
CA ALA A 30 -47.39 37.86 -25.17
C ALA A 30 -47.37 36.41 -24.66
N ASN A 31 -48.09 36.18 -23.56
CA ASN A 31 -48.42 34.89 -22.96
C ASN A 31 -48.77 33.79 -23.98
N THR A 32 -48.05 32.65 -23.95
CA THR A 32 -48.59 31.26 -23.94
C THR A 32 -47.43 30.23 -23.88
N ASN A 33 -47.57 29.20 -23.04
CA ASN A 33 -46.84 27.92 -23.01
C ASN A 33 -45.30 27.90 -23.21
N TYR A 34 -44.57 27.79 -22.10
CA TYR A 34 -43.10 27.69 -22.01
C TYR A 34 -42.55 26.34 -22.51
N ASP A 35 -42.42 26.20 -23.83
CA ASP A 35 -41.64 25.13 -24.46
C ASP A 35 -40.91 25.67 -25.70
N ALA A 36 -39.57 25.69 -25.64
CA ALA A 36 -38.62 25.76 -26.77
C ALA A 36 -38.34 27.11 -27.48
N PHE A 37 -37.30 27.85 -27.06
CA PHE A 37 -36.50 28.65 -28.01
C PHE A 37 -35.02 28.72 -27.59
N GLY A 38 -34.17 27.95 -28.28
CA GLY A 38 -32.72 28.19 -28.32
C GLY A 38 -32.39 29.36 -29.25
N ILE A 39 -31.23 29.98 -29.08
CA ILE A 39 -30.77 31.11 -29.91
C ILE A 39 -29.84 30.61 -31.01
N THR A 40 -29.99 31.10 -32.24
CA THR A 40 -29.00 30.84 -33.31
C THR A 40 -28.34 32.14 -33.76
N ILE A 41 -27.00 32.17 -33.75
CA ILE A 41 -26.18 33.32 -34.14
C ILE A 41 -25.70 33.16 -35.58
N TYR A 42 -26.26 33.96 -36.50
CA TYR A 42 -25.94 33.94 -37.92
C TYR A 42 -24.99 35.05 -38.38
N LYS A 43 -24.69 36.03 -37.53
CA LYS A 43 -23.86 37.19 -37.88
C LYS A 43 -22.61 37.29 -37.00
N PRO A 44 -21.47 37.72 -37.55
CA PRO A 44 -20.27 38.01 -36.78
C PRO A 44 -20.53 39.17 -35.80
N GLY A 45 -19.69 39.28 -34.78
CA GLY A 45 -19.73 40.38 -33.82
C GLY A 45 -19.88 39.92 -32.36
N ILE A 46 -20.19 40.88 -31.50
CA ILE A 46 -20.32 40.68 -30.06
C ILE A 46 -21.81 40.52 -29.73
N HIS A 47 -22.13 39.44 -29.01
CA HIS A 47 -23.48 39.07 -28.61
C HIS A 47 -23.55 38.96 -27.09
N TYR A 48 -24.38 39.80 -26.46
CA TYR A 48 -24.60 39.77 -25.02
C TYR A 48 -25.81 38.89 -24.68
N ILE A 49 -25.62 37.97 -23.74
CA ILE A 49 -26.69 37.09 -23.25
C ILE A 49 -27.17 37.64 -21.91
N SER A 50 -28.38 38.22 -21.92
CA SER A 50 -28.99 38.90 -20.76
C SER A 50 -30.34 38.35 -20.33
N ASN A 51 -30.89 37.39 -21.08
CA ASN A 51 -32.17 36.76 -20.75
C ASN A 51 -31.95 35.31 -20.35
N LYS A 52 -32.81 34.80 -19.47
CA LYS A 52 -32.82 33.38 -19.10
C LYS A 52 -33.24 32.56 -20.31
N ILE A 53 -32.44 31.57 -20.69
CA ILE A 53 -32.74 30.64 -21.78
C ILE A 53 -33.02 29.28 -21.17
N LEU A 54 -34.27 28.81 -21.30
CA LEU A 54 -34.71 27.48 -20.89
C LEU A 54 -34.89 26.60 -22.14
N ALA A 55 -33.78 26.10 -22.66
CA ALA A 55 -33.80 25.22 -23.82
C ALA A 55 -33.79 23.75 -23.35
N ASN A 56 -34.94 23.09 -23.45
CA ASN A 56 -35.15 21.70 -23.00
C ASN A 56 -35.26 20.69 -24.15
N LYS A 57 -35.47 21.16 -25.39
CA LYS A 57 -35.70 20.34 -26.59
C LYS A 57 -34.76 20.66 -27.76
N CYS A 58 -33.90 21.67 -27.61
CA CYS A 58 -32.90 22.09 -28.60
C CYS A 58 -31.67 22.64 -27.88
N ASP A 59 -30.57 22.84 -28.62
CA ASP A 59 -29.38 23.49 -28.06
C ASP A 59 -29.71 24.93 -27.64
N ALA A 60 -29.20 25.37 -26.49
CA ALA A 60 -29.57 26.69 -25.97
C ALA A 60 -28.98 27.84 -26.80
N ILE A 61 -27.75 27.69 -27.29
CA ILE A 61 -27.13 28.60 -28.26
C ILE A 61 -26.44 27.78 -29.37
N THR A 62 -26.79 28.05 -30.62
CA THR A 62 -26.12 27.51 -31.81
C THR A 62 -25.39 28.62 -32.57
N ILE A 63 -24.10 28.44 -32.85
CA ILE A 63 -23.30 29.39 -33.63
C ILE A 63 -23.20 28.91 -35.08
N LYS A 64 -23.49 29.82 -36.02
CA LYS A 64 -23.46 29.57 -37.48
C LYS A 64 -22.60 30.59 -38.24
N SER A 65 -21.86 31.44 -37.54
CA SER A 65 -21.02 32.48 -38.12
C SER A 65 -19.64 32.51 -37.48
N ASP A 66 -18.61 32.79 -38.29
CA ASP A 66 -17.26 33.05 -37.81
C ASP A 66 -17.19 34.40 -37.06
N ASN A 67 -16.11 34.62 -36.32
CA ASN A 67 -15.83 35.90 -35.64
C ASN A 67 -16.94 36.31 -34.67
N VAL A 68 -17.41 35.34 -33.86
CA VAL A 68 -18.48 35.54 -32.88
C VAL A 68 -17.88 35.58 -31.48
N THR A 69 -18.24 36.61 -30.72
CA THR A 69 -17.97 36.71 -29.29
C THR A 69 -19.28 36.68 -28.52
N ILE A 70 -19.45 35.71 -27.63
CA ILE A 70 -20.58 35.59 -26.71
C ILE A 70 -20.14 36.04 -25.33
N ILE A 71 -20.89 36.95 -24.72
CA ILE A 71 -20.62 37.48 -23.38
C ILE A 71 -21.85 37.29 -22.50
N GLY A 72 -21.70 36.52 -21.42
CA GLY A 72 -22.72 36.41 -20.39
C GLY A 72 -22.74 37.65 -19.48
N THR A 73 -23.95 38.04 -19.06
CA THR A 73 -24.17 39.18 -18.16
C THR A 73 -24.47 38.76 -16.72
N GLY A 74 -24.25 37.47 -16.39
CA GLY A 74 -24.53 36.87 -15.07
C GLY A 74 -25.82 36.05 -15.02
N VAL A 75 -26.63 36.06 -16.09
CA VAL A 75 -27.83 35.22 -16.18
C VAL A 75 -27.45 33.78 -16.58
N PRO A 76 -27.89 32.75 -15.83
CA PRO A 76 -27.52 31.37 -16.12
C PRO A 76 -28.27 30.80 -17.32
N LEU A 77 -27.52 30.02 -18.12
CA LEU A 77 -28.01 29.08 -19.11
C LEU A 77 -28.29 27.76 -18.36
N THR A 78 -29.55 27.32 -18.30
CA THR A 78 -29.93 26.11 -17.55
C THR A 78 -30.98 25.29 -18.30
N SER A 79 -30.82 23.97 -18.33
CA SER A 79 -31.84 23.03 -18.81
C SER A 79 -32.51 22.26 -17.65
N GLU A 80 -33.71 21.74 -17.88
CA GLU A 80 -34.46 20.90 -16.94
C GLU A 80 -34.35 19.41 -17.27
N ASN A 81 -34.08 19.05 -18.53
CA ASN A 81 -34.12 17.65 -19.00
C ASN A 81 -32.75 17.04 -19.29
N GLY A 82 -31.66 17.82 -19.31
CA GLY A 82 -30.30 17.27 -19.43
C GLY A 82 -29.92 16.59 -20.75
N LEU A 83 -30.79 16.59 -21.77
CA LEU A 83 -30.57 15.85 -23.03
C LEU A 83 -29.97 16.69 -24.17
N VAL A 84 -29.87 18.00 -24.01
CA VAL A 84 -29.45 18.95 -25.07
C VAL A 84 -28.15 19.68 -24.71
N ARG A 85 -27.52 20.36 -25.67
CA ARG A 85 -26.26 21.08 -25.43
C ARG A 85 -26.52 22.53 -24.99
N GLY A 86 -25.63 23.08 -24.15
CA GLY A 86 -25.70 24.49 -23.77
C GLY A 86 -25.32 25.38 -24.95
N ILE A 87 -24.05 25.36 -25.35
CA ILE A 87 -23.55 26.11 -26.51
C ILE A 87 -22.94 25.14 -27.52
N TYR A 88 -23.37 25.24 -28.78
CA TYR A 88 -22.90 24.41 -29.88
C TYR A 88 -22.38 25.24 -31.06
N GLY A 89 -21.26 24.81 -31.65
CA GLY A 89 -20.72 25.37 -32.89
C GLY A 89 -19.96 24.32 -33.70
N GLN A 90 -20.00 24.43 -35.03
CA GLN A 90 -19.33 23.49 -35.92
C GLN A 90 -18.84 24.14 -37.21
N ASN A 91 -17.62 23.81 -37.63
CA ASN A 91 -16.97 24.32 -38.86
C ASN A 91 -16.84 25.85 -38.85
N LEU A 92 -16.24 26.39 -37.79
CA LEU A 92 -16.18 27.84 -37.53
C LEU A 92 -14.76 28.32 -37.27
N LYS A 93 -14.58 29.64 -37.25
CA LYS A 93 -13.33 30.31 -36.91
C LYS A 93 -13.55 31.46 -35.94
N ASN A 94 -12.57 31.69 -35.07
CA ASN A 94 -12.48 32.87 -34.20
C ASN A 94 -13.72 33.01 -33.30
N ILE A 95 -13.96 32.01 -32.45
CA ILE A 95 -15.09 31.99 -31.52
C ILE A 95 -14.61 32.34 -30.12
N THR A 96 -15.29 33.26 -29.44
CA THR A 96 -15.03 33.57 -28.03
C THR A 96 -16.29 33.39 -27.21
N ILE A 97 -16.20 32.66 -26.10
CA ILE A 97 -17.28 32.47 -25.12
C ILE A 97 -16.74 32.89 -23.77
N LYS A 98 -17.32 33.92 -23.16
CA LYS A 98 -16.87 34.40 -21.87
C LYS A 98 -17.97 34.82 -20.91
N ASN A 99 -17.68 34.70 -19.61
CA ASN A 99 -18.55 35.11 -18.50
C ASN A 99 -19.94 34.41 -18.51
N MET A 100 -20.03 33.19 -19.04
CA MET A 100 -21.26 32.39 -19.04
C MET A 100 -21.37 31.53 -17.78
N ALA A 101 -22.58 31.40 -17.24
CA ALA A 101 -22.93 30.35 -16.28
C ALA A 101 -23.79 29.30 -17.01
N ILE A 102 -23.33 28.04 -17.09
CA ILE A 102 -23.97 26.98 -17.88
C ILE A 102 -24.18 25.73 -17.02
N SER A 103 -25.42 25.26 -16.93
CA SER A 103 -25.74 24.13 -16.05
C SER A 103 -26.83 23.20 -16.58
N LYS A 104 -26.79 21.94 -16.14
CA LYS A 104 -27.82 20.91 -16.40
C LYS A 104 -28.03 20.56 -17.87
N TYR A 105 -27.07 20.82 -18.75
CA TYR A 105 -27.08 20.36 -20.14
C TYR A 105 -26.38 19.02 -20.28
N HIS A 106 -26.64 18.26 -21.35
CA HIS A 106 -25.87 17.05 -21.66
C HIS A 106 -24.39 17.37 -21.86
N LYS A 107 -24.12 18.46 -22.59
CA LYS A 107 -22.78 19.05 -22.75
C LYS A 107 -22.90 20.55 -22.57
N GLY A 108 -22.05 21.14 -21.73
CA GLY A 108 -22.08 22.58 -21.45
C GLY A 108 -21.70 23.41 -22.69
N ILE A 109 -20.44 23.31 -23.12
CA ILE A 109 -19.92 23.89 -24.36
C ILE A 109 -19.40 22.76 -25.24
N HIS A 110 -19.92 22.64 -26.46
CA HIS A 110 -19.54 21.62 -27.44
C HIS A 110 -19.15 22.26 -28.77
N MET A 111 -17.91 22.03 -29.21
CA MET A 111 -17.38 22.59 -30.45
C MET A 111 -16.72 21.52 -31.29
N VAL A 112 -16.97 21.56 -32.60
CA VAL A 112 -16.46 20.59 -33.56
C VAL A 112 -15.84 21.31 -34.74
N ASN A 113 -14.57 21.06 -35.05
CA ASN A 113 -13.87 21.71 -36.15
C ASN A 113 -13.94 23.26 -36.06
N VAL A 114 -13.58 23.80 -34.90
CA VAL A 114 -13.53 25.25 -34.66
C VAL A 114 -12.08 25.71 -34.49
N ILE A 115 -11.60 26.51 -35.44
CA ILE A 115 -10.24 27.03 -35.41
C ILE A 115 -10.22 28.30 -34.55
N ASN A 116 -9.28 28.38 -33.61
CA ASN A 116 -9.11 29.54 -32.73
C ASN A 116 -10.37 29.82 -31.89
N ILE A 117 -10.58 28.98 -30.87
CA ILE A 117 -11.64 29.18 -29.89
C ILE A 117 -11.07 29.64 -28.54
N SER A 118 -11.74 30.60 -27.91
CA SER A 118 -11.45 31.08 -26.56
C SER A 118 -12.64 30.88 -25.62
N ILE A 119 -12.45 30.14 -24.54
CA ILE A 119 -13.45 29.87 -23.49
C ILE A 119 -12.89 30.45 -22.18
N ILE A 120 -13.41 31.60 -21.74
CA ILE A 120 -12.78 32.42 -20.71
C ILE A 120 -13.76 32.77 -19.58
N ASN A 121 -13.36 32.60 -18.32
CA ASN A 121 -14.14 33.02 -17.14
C ASN A 121 -15.57 32.47 -17.11
N ASN A 122 -15.79 31.23 -17.54
CA ASN A 122 -17.12 30.60 -17.49
C ASN A 122 -17.24 29.69 -16.26
N THR A 123 -18.47 29.58 -15.76
CA THR A 123 -18.84 28.64 -14.69
C THR A 123 -19.74 27.56 -15.29
N LEU A 124 -19.27 26.31 -15.29
CA LEU A 124 -20.01 25.18 -15.85
C LEU A 124 -20.26 24.13 -14.77
N THR A 125 -21.52 23.86 -14.45
CA THR A 125 -21.88 23.02 -13.30
C THR A 125 -22.96 22.01 -13.62
N SER A 126 -22.80 20.78 -13.11
CA SER A 126 -23.84 19.73 -13.21
C SER A 126 -24.32 19.46 -14.65
N ASN A 127 -23.44 19.61 -15.63
CA ASN A 127 -23.72 19.14 -16.99
C ASN A 127 -23.47 17.63 -17.04
N GLY A 128 -24.12 16.92 -17.97
CA GLY A 128 -24.10 15.47 -18.11
C GLY A 128 -22.69 14.94 -18.41
N ASP A 129 -22.41 14.60 -19.66
CA ASP A 129 -21.14 13.98 -20.00
C ASP A 129 -19.97 14.95 -19.83
N TYR A 130 -20.09 16.17 -20.37
CA TYR A 130 -18.99 17.11 -20.46
C TYR A 130 -19.37 18.53 -20.08
N ASN A 131 -18.50 19.21 -19.32
CA ASN A 131 -18.61 20.66 -19.18
C ASN A 131 -18.10 21.36 -20.45
N ILE A 132 -16.86 21.09 -20.87
CA ILE A 132 -16.27 21.56 -22.13
C ILE A 132 -15.86 20.35 -22.98
N TYR A 133 -16.39 20.29 -24.21
CA TYR A 133 -16.12 19.21 -25.16
C TYR A 133 -15.69 19.77 -26.52
N LEU A 134 -14.41 19.61 -26.85
CA LEU A 134 -13.80 20.09 -28.09
C LEU A 134 -13.33 18.90 -28.93
N ILE A 135 -13.69 18.91 -30.21
CA ILE A 135 -13.20 17.95 -31.22
C ILE A 135 -12.66 18.73 -32.41
N ASP A 136 -11.45 18.41 -32.87
CA ASP A 136 -10.83 19.02 -34.05
C ASP A 136 -10.72 20.56 -33.93
N CYS A 137 -10.49 21.09 -32.72
CA CYS A 137 -10.43 22.52 -32.46
C CYS A 137 -8.97 22.98 -32.19
N PRO A 138 -8.18 23.28 -33.24
CA PRO A 138 -6.80 23.73 -33.06
C PRO A 138 -6.73 25.15 -32.49
N ASN A 139 -5.63 25.44 -31.78
CA ASN A 139 -5.37 26.74 -31.15
C ASN A 139 -6.48 27.13 -30.14
N SER A 140 -6.95 26.16 -29.36
CA SER A 140 -7.98 26.36 -28.35
C SER A 140 -7.41 26.97 -27.08
N THR A 141 -8.09 27.96 -26.51
CA THR A 141 -7.71 28.65 -25.27
C THR A 141 -8.82 28.51 -24.24
N ILE A 142 -8.54 27.87 -23.11
CA ILE A 142 -9.48 27.62 -22.01
C ILE A 142 -8.89 28.22 -20.73
N ILE A 143 -9.41 29.37 -20.31
CA ILE A 143 -8.78 30.20 -19.25
C ILE A 143 -9.77 30.55 -18.13
N ASN A 144 -9.34 30.42 -16.88
CA ASN A 144 -10.05 30.89 -15.68
C ASN A 144 -11.49 30.34 -15.56
N ASN A 145 -11.77 29.15 -16.07
CA ASN A 145 -13.10 28.55 -15.95
C ASN A 145 -13.21 27.77 -14.64
N THR A 146 -14.42 27.78 -14.06
CA THR A 146 -14.77 26.96 -12.90
C THR A 146 -15.72 25.86 -13.36
N LEU A 147 -15.29 24.59 -13.27
CA LEU A 147 -16.04 23.44 -13.77
C LEU A 147 -16.28 22.46 -12.62
N THR A 148 -17.53 22.13 -12.34
CA THR A 148 -17.86 21.20 -11.26
C THR A 148 -18.93 20.19 -11.65
N SER A 149 -18.87 19.02 -10.99
CA SER A 149 -19.95 18.03 -10.96
C SER A 149 -20.42 17.54 -12.34
N SER A 150 -19.51 17.40 -13.31
CA SER A 150 -19.81 16.62 -14.52
C SER A 150 -19.94 15.13 -14.20
N ILE A 151 -20.69 14.36 -15.01
CA ILE A 151 -20.86 12.91 -14.83
C ILE A 151 -19.63 12.16 -15.33
N THR A 152 -18.99 12.59 -16.42
CA THR A 152 -17.85 11.86 -17.00
C THR A 152 -16.55 12.66 -17.00
N ARG A 153 -16.49 13.81 -17.70
CA ARG A 153 -15.25 14.60 -17.82
C ARG A 153 -15.52 16.08 -17.85
N ASP A 154 -14.72 16.89 -17.16
CA ASP A 154 -14.95 18.34 -17.17
C ASP A 154 -14.43 19.01 -18.44
N ILE A 155 -13.14 18.87 -18.73
CA ILE A 155 -12.54 19.38 -19.96
C ILE A 155 -12.06 18.20 -20.80
N TYR A 156 -12.63 18.03 -21.98
CA TYR A 156 -12.16 17.04 -22.95
C TYR A 156 -11.86 17.71 -24.29
N ALA A 157 -10.63 17.54 -24.77
CA ALA A 157 -10.15 18.05 -26.05
C ALA A 157 -9.53 16.91 -26.86
N GLU A 158 -10.15 16.56 -27.98
CA GLU A 158 -9.65 15.55 -28.92
C GLU A 158 -9.22 16.20 -30.23
N ASN A 159 -8.02 15.88 -30.70
CA ASN A 159 -7.42 16.45 -31.91
C ASN A 159 -7.39 17.99 -31.92
N CYS A 160 -7.04 18.58 -30.78
CA CYS A 160 -6.99 20.03 -30.55
C CYS A 160 -5.52 20.48 -30.31
N PRO A 161 -4.66 20.50 -31.35
CA PRO A 161 -3.26 20.86 -31.18
C PRO A 161 -3.08 22.33 -30.76
N ASN A 162 -1.93 22.63 -30.14
CA ASN A 162 -1.55 23.97 -29.67
C ASN A 162 -2.56 24.58 -28.69
N SER A 163 -3.14 23.75 -27.81
CA SER A 163 -4.14 24.21 -26.86
C SER A 163 -3.51 24.82 -25.60
N LEU A 164 -4.10 25.89 -25.09
CA LEU A 164 -3.74 26.54 -23.84
C LEU A 164 -4.84 26.33 -22.80
N ILE A 165 -4.53 25.63 -21.71
CA ILE A 165 -5.47 25.38 -20.62
C ILE A 165 -4.88 25.97 -19.34
N ILE A 166 -5.38 27.14 -18.93
CA ILE A 166 -4.71 27.98 -17.93
C ILE A 166 -5.65 28.39 -16.81
N ASN A 167 -5.21 28.30 -15.55
CA ASN A 167 -5.92 28.81 -14.37
C ASN A 167 -7.35 28.26 -14.20
N ASN A 168 -7.67 27.06 -14.70
CA ASN A 168 -9.00 26.50 -14.51
C ASN A 168 -9.09 25.79 -13.16
N THR A 169 -10.26 25.91 -12.52
CA THR A 169 -10.59 25.14 -11.32
C THR A 169 -11.59 24.06 -11.71
N VAL A 170 -11.19 22.80 -11.55
CA VAL A 170 -11.98 21.62 -11.90
C VAL A 170 -12.20 20.79 -10.64
N ASN A 171 -13.46 20.60 -10.26
CA ASN A 171 -13.84 19.71 -9.19
C ASN A 171 -14.91 18.72 -9.69
N SER A 172 -14.43 17.61 -10.23
CA SER A 172 -15.27 16.58 -10.82
C SER A 172 -15.78 15.59 -9.80
N ASN A 173 -17.05 15.22 -9.93
CA ASN A 173 -17.55 13.97 -9.37
C ASN A 173 -17.40 12.82 -10.38
N GLY A 174 -17.02 13.11 -11.63
CA GLY A 174 -16.84 12.16 -12.72
C GLY A 174 -15.42 11.61 -12.84
N ASP A 175 -15.20 10.79 -13.86
CA ASP A 175 -13.96 10.05 -14.10
C ASP A 175 -12.73 10.95 -14.32
N THR A 176 -12.81 12.03 -15.12
CA THR A 176 -11.61 12.80 -15.51
C THR A 176 -11.79 14.30 -15.40
N GLY A 177 -10.85 14.99 -14.74
CA GLY A 177 -10.84 16.46 -14.70
C GLY A 177 -10.52 17.08 -16.06
N ILE A 178 -9.27 16.93 -16.52
CA ILE A 178 -8.79 17.50 -17.78
C ILE A 178 -8.18 16.39 -18.64
N HIS A 179 -8.72 16.20 -19.85
CA HIS A 179 -8.30 15.16 -20.79
C HIS A 179 -7.94 15.75 -22.15
N LEU A 180 -6.69 15.56 -22.58
CA LEU A 180 -6.27 15.89 -23.94
C LEU A 180 -5.85 14.62 -24.68
N LYS A 181 -6.52 14.37 -25.81
CA LYS A 181 -6.27 13.21 -26.66
C LYS A 181 -5.84 13.67 -28.04
N LYS A 182 -4.75 13.11 -28.57
CA LYS A 182 -4.20 13.45 -29.89
C LYS A 182 -4.03 14.97 -30.09
N SER A 183 -3.68 15.70 -29.04
CA SER A 183 -3.67 17.17 -28.99
C SER A 183 -2.27 17.68 -28.66
N PRO A 184 -1.30 17.54 -29.60
CA PRO A 184 0.10 17.85 -29.34
C PRO A 184 0.35 19.34 -29.12
N ASN A 185 1.55 19.66 -28.60
CA ASN A 185 2.03 21.03 -28.38
C ASN A 185 1.13 21.85 -27.43
N SER A 186 0.47 21.19 -26.48
CA SER A 186 -0.47 21.85 -25.57
C SER A 186 0.19 22.26 -24.26
N THR A 187 -0.27 23.35 -23.66
CA THR A 187 0.25 23.87 -22.39
C THR A 187 -0.87 23.87 -21.35
N ILE A 188 -0.64 23.13 -20.26
CA ILE A 188 -1.56 23.00 -19.13
C ILE A 188 -0.89 23.67 -17.93
N THR A 189 -1.38 24.84 -17.53
CA THR A 189 -0.70 25.68 -16.55
C THR A 189 -1.62 26.20 -15.45
N ASN A 190 -1.17 26.17 -14.19
CA ASN A 190 -1.89 26.77 -13.05
C ASN A 190 -3.32 26.23 -12.84
N ASN A 191 -3.63 25.02 -13.30
CA ASN A 191 -4.95 24.45 -13.09
C ASN A 191 -5.00 23.78 -11.72
N ARG A 192 -6.13 23.91 -11.03
CA ARG A 192 -6.43 23.18 -9.79
C ARG A 192 -7.49 22.14 -10.10
N VAL A 193 -7.15 20.86 -9.93
CA VAL A 193 -7.98 19.75 -10.38
C VAL A 193 -8.12 18.71 -9.28
N SER A 194 -9.36 18.31 -9.05
CA SER A 194 -9.74 17.11 -8.30
C SER A 194 -10.83 16.37 -9.07
N SER A 195 -10.74 15.04 -9.15
CA SER A 195 -11.70 14.19 -9.89
C SER A 195 -11.69 12.75 -9.39
N GLY A 196 -12.62 11.91 -9.88
CA GLY A 196 -12.72 10.50 -9.48
C GLY A 196 -11.52 9.65 -9.89
N TYR A 197 -11.14 9.64 -11.18
CA TYR A 197 -10.14 8.72 -11.71
C TYR A 197 -8.86 9.43 -12.18
N TYR A 198 -8.91 10.25 -13.23
CA TYR A 198 -7.75 11.00 -13.74
C TYR A 198 -7.89 12.50 -13.45
N GLY A 199 -6.99 13.09 -12.66
CA GLY A 199 -6.93 14.54 -12.48
C GLY A 199 -6.67 15.25 -13.82
N ILE A 200 -5.44 15.17 -14.31
CA ILE A 200 -5.03 15.73 -15.60
C ILE A 200 -4.34 14.65 -16.45
N THR A 201 -4.77 14.46 -17.69
CA THR A 201 -4.22 13.40 -18.54
C THR A 201 -3.95 13.79 -20.00
N LEU A 202 -2.85 13.24 -20.54
CA LEU A 202 -2.47 13.31 -21.95
C LEU A 202 -2.46 11.92 -22.59
N TRP A 203 -3.17 11.76 -23.70
CA TRP A 203 -3.23 10.52 -24.47
C TRP A 203 -2.76 10.79 -25.90
N SER A 204 -1.61 10.22 -26.30
CA SER A 204 -1.03 10.42 -27.64
C SER A 204 -0.86 11.90 -28.03
N SER A 205 -0.45 12.75 -27.09
CA SER A 205 -0.38 14.21 -27.22
C SER A 205 1.05 14.74 -26.95
N PRO A 206 2.02 14.44 -27.84
CA PRO A 206 3.44 14.75 -27.63
C PRO A 206 3.73 16.25 -27.54
N ASN A 207 4.92 16.57 -27.01
CA ASN A 207 5.47 17.93 -26.90
C ASN A 207 4.57 18.90 -26.11
N SER A 208 3.77 18.37 -25.19
CA SER A 208 2.91 19.18 -24.32
C SER A 208 3.60 19.45 -22.99
N SER A 209 3.06 20.33 -22.15
CA SER A 209 3.67 20.63 -20.84
C SER A 209 2.64 20.79 -19.73
N PHE A 210 3.05 20.43 -18.51
CA PHE A 210 2.33 20.66 -17.26
C PHE A 210 3.16 21.59 -16.38
N VAL A 211 2.68 22.79 -16.11
CA VAL A 211 3.42 23.79 -15.31
C VAL A 211 2.56 24.30 -14.16
N ASN A 212 3.05 24.15 -12.93
CA ASN A 212 2.43 24.73 -11.73
C ASN A 212 0.94 24.36 -11.53
N ASN A 213 0.55 23.14 -11.89
CA ASN A 213 -0.79 22.63 -11.63
C ASN A 213 -0.86 21.99 -10.24
N THR A 214 -2.06 22.00 -9.66
CA THR A 214 -2.44 21.21 -8.49
C THR A 214 -3.38 20.10 -8.94
N ALA A 215 -3.02 18.83 -8.73
CA ALA A 215 -3.82 17.67 -9.14
C ALA A 215 -3.94 16.69 -7.97
N ASP A 216 -4.95 16.91 -7.14
CA ASP A 216 -5.09 16.24 -5.84
C ASP A 216 -6.36 15.39 -5.77
N SER A 217 -6.37 14.39 -4.88
CA SER A 217 -7.56 13.60 -4.54
C SER A 217 -8.20 12.86 -5.73
N SER A 218 -7.38 12.28 -6.60
CA SER A 218 -7.78 11.41 -7.72
C SER A 218 -7.12 10.03 -7.64
N GLU A 219 -7.56 9.05 -8.44
CA GLU A 219 -6.77 7.81 -8.56
C GLU A 219 -5.39 8.09 -9.15
N TYR A 220 -5.33 8.89 -10.21
CA TYR A 220 -4.11 9.39 -10.81
C TYR A 220 -4.13 10.91 -10.82
N GLY A 221 -3.16 11.57 -10.19
CA GLY A 221 -3.07 13.03 -10.22
C GLY A 221 -2.76 13.54 -11.64
N ILE A 222 -1.59 13.16 -12.16
CA ILE A 222 -1.19 13.42 -13.55
C ILE A 222 -0.88 12.08 -14.24
N TYR A 223 -1.55 11.78 -15.35
CA TYR A 223 -1.34 10.55 -16.12
C TYR A 223 -0.97 10.82 -17.58
N ILE A 224 0.17 10.30 -18.02
CA ILE A 224 0.73 10.54 -19.35
C ILE A 224 0.83 9.20 -20.08
N PHE A 225 0.05 9.05 -21.15
CA PHE A 225 0.06 7.86 -21.99
C PHE A 225 0.51 8.18 -23.41
N ASN A 226 1.55 7.49 -23.89
CA ASN A 226 2.05 7.60 -25.27
C ASN A 226 2.29 9.06 -25.75
N SER A 227 2.71 9.93 -24.84
CA SER A 227 2.84 11.38 -25.08
C SER A 227 4.27 11.84 -24.78
N PRO A 228 5.24 11.57 -25.68
CA PRO A 228 6.65 11.83 -25.43
C PRO A 228 7.00 13.32 -25.39
N ASN A 229 8.18 13.61 -24.86
CA ASN A 229 8.77 14.95 -24.74
C ASN A 229 7.89 15.91 -23.93
N THR A 230 7.38 15.45 -22.77
CA THR A 230 6.48 16.21 -21.92
C THR A 230 7.18 16.71 -20.65
N PRO A 231 7.42 18.02 -20.50
CA PRO A 231 7.89 18.60 -19.24
C PRO A 231 6.76 18.73 -18.21
N ILE A 232 7.03 18.28 -17.00
CA ILE A 232 6.15 18.34 -15.82
C ILE A 232 6.92 19.12 -14.76
N ILE A 233 6.57 20.39 -14.57
CA ILE A 233 7.38 21.35 -13.81
C ILE A 233 6.56 22.06 -12.74
N TYR A 234 7.07 22.13 -11.50
CA TYR A 234 6.47 22.88 -10.39
C TYR A 234 5.05 22.47 -9.99
N ASN A 235 4.60 21.26 -10.35
CA ASN A 235 3.27 20.80 -10.01
C ASN A 235 3.23 20.30 -8.55
N THR A 236 2.04 20.39 -7.94
CA THR A 236 1.70 19.82 -6.62
C THR A 236 0.69 18.69 -6.83
N ILE A 237 1.02 17.47 -6.40
CA ILE A 237 0.24 16.26 -6.72
C ILE A 237 0.06 15.40 -5.46
N ASN A 238 -0.96 15.70 -4.67
CA ASN A 238 -1.13 15.14 -3.34
C ASN A 238 -2.38 14.30 -3.17
N SER A 239 -2.34 13.35 -2.22
CA SER A 239 -3.52 12.59 -1.79
C SER A 239 -4.19 11.78 -2.91
N ASN A 240 -3.42 11.30 -3.89
CA ASN A 240 -3.91 10.43 -4.95
C ASN A 240 -3.66 8.93 -4.64
N LYS A 241 -4.10 8.00 -5.51
CA LYS A 241 -3.48 6.66 -5.48
C LYS A 241 -2.08 6.71 -6.05
N ASN A 242 -1.93 7.18 -7.29
CA ASN A 242 -0.65 7.48 -7.91
C ASN A 242 -0.56 8.99 -8.17
N GLY A 243 0.59 9.59 -7.86
CA GLY A 243 0.83 11.00 -8.14
C GLY A 243 1.01 11.27 -9.63
N ILE A 244 2.26 11.25 -10.10
CA ILE A 244 2.61 11.40 -11.52
C ILE A 244 2.87 10.02 -12.11
N CYS A 245 2.14 9.63 -13.14
CA CYS A 245 2.32 8.36 -13.84
C CYS A 245 2.70 8.59 -15.31
N ILE A 246 3.81 7.98 -15.72
CA ILE A 246 4.33 8.02 -17.09
C ILE A 246 4.26 6.60 -17.66
N ASP A 247 3.45 6.42 -18.69
CA ASP A 247 3.11 5.13 -19.29
C ASP A 247 3.33 5.17 -20.81
N ASN A 248 4.08 4.20 -21.33
CA ASN A 248 4.41 4.05 -22.75
C ASN A 248 4.90 5.35 -23.39
N SER A 249 5.67 6.14 -22.65
CA SER A 249 6.02 7.50 -23.04
C SER A 249 7.51 7.80 -22.80
N LYS A 250 8.14 8.47 -23.76
CA LYS A 250 9.60 8.63 -23.82
C LYS A 250 10.03 10.08 -23.63
N ASN A 251 11.24 10.26 -23.12
CA ASN A 251 11.92 11.56 -23.01
C ASN A 251 11.13 12.61 -22.20
N ASN A 252 10.37 12.18 -21.18
CA ASN A 252 9.63 13.10 -20.32
C ASN A 252 10.52 13.63 -19.19
N THR A 253 10.28 14.87 -18.77
CA THR A 253 11.05 15.49 -17.68
C THR A 253 10.11 15.82 -16.53
N VAL A 254 10.49 15.47 -15.30
CA VAL A 254 9.75 15.73 -14.06
C VAL A 254 10.66 16.57 -13.18
N ILE A 255 10.40 17.87 -13.08
CA ILE A 255 11.32 18.85 -12.49
C ILE A 255 10.64 19.69 -11.42
N ASN A 256 11.24 19.80 -10.23
CA ASN A 256 10.76 20.66 -9.14
C ASN A 256 9.29 20.42 -8.73
N ASN A 257 8.79 19.19 -8.83
CA ASN A 257 7.42 18.87 -8.41
C ASN A 257 7.40 18.44 -6.94
N THR A 258 6.25 18.65 -6.29
CA THR A 258 5.94 18.11 -4.97
C THR A 258 4.83 17.07 -5.11
N ALA A 259 5.04 15.88 -4.58
CA ALA A 259 4.03 14.83 -4.55
C ALA A 259 4.07 14.12 -3.20
N ASP A 260 2.96 14.10 -2.49
CA ASP A 260 2.88 13.59 -1.13
C ASP A 260 1.52 12.94 -0.82
N SER A 261 1.49 12.09 0.20
CA SER A 261 0.31 11.36 0.64
C SER A 261 -0.37 10.53 -0.47
N ASN A 262 0.39 10.11 -1.48
CA ASN A 262 -0.09 9.23 -2.54
C ASN A 262 0.00 7.77 -2.09
N SER A 263 -1.12 7.03 -2.13
CA SER A 263 -1.22 5.74 -1.44
C SER A 263 -0.44 4.60 -2.10
N ILE A 264 -0.11 4.68 -3.39
CA ILE A 264 0.66 3.68 -4.15
C ILE A 264 2.06 4.18 -4.48
N ALA A 265 2.20 5.34 -5.12
CA ALA A 265 3.48 5.92 -5.53
C ALA A 265 3.34 7.42 -5.81
N ASP A 266 4.37 8.20 -5.47
CA ASP A 266 4.40 9.64 -5.79
C ASP A 266 4.73 9.85 -7.27
N VAL A 267 5.69 9.08 -7.80
CA VAL A 267 6.04 9.07 -9.22
C VAL A 267 6.19 7.64 -9.71
N VAL A 268 5.54 7.33 -10.83
CA VAL A 268 5.59 6.03 -11.51
C VAL A 268 6.11 6.21 -12.93
N ILE A 269 7.10 5.40 -13.29
CA ILE A 269 7.57 5.25 -14.67
C ILE A 269 7.33 3.80 -15.06
N ASP A 270 6.42 3.55 -15.99
CA ASP A 270 5.96 2.19 -16.32
C ASP A 270 5.90 1.93 -17.83
N TYR A 271 5.71 0.66 -18.21
CA TYR A 271 5.38 0.18 -19.56
C TYR A 271 6.15 0.84 -20.70
N SER A 272 7.32 0.33 -21.09
CA SER A 272 8.03 0.86 -22.27
C SER A 272 8.22 2.39 -22.26
N SER A 273 8.31 3.00 -21.07
CA SER A 273 8.73 4.38 -20.91
C SER A 273 10.26 4.44 -20.86
N TYR A 274 10.86 5.36 -21.62
CA TYR A 274 12.32 5.45 -21.79
C TYR A 274 12.80 6.87 -21.57
N ASN A 275 14.07 7.03 -21.15
CA ASN A 275 14.78 8.31 -21.05
C ASN A 275 14.07 9.39 -20.21
N CYS A 276 13.25 8.99 -19.24
CA CYS A 276 12.66 9.95 -18.30
C CYS A 276 13.73 10.55 -17.38
N VAL A 277 13.60 11.85 -17.10
CA VAL A 277 14.56 12.62 -16.30
C VAL A 277 13.84 13.30 -15.14
N LEU A 278 14.21 12.93 -13.91
CA LEU A 278 13.67 13.45 -12.66
C LEU A 278 14.72 14.34 -11.99
N ILE A 279 14.40 15.61 -11.74
CA ILE A 279 15.33 16.57 -11.13
C ILE A 279 14.64 17.35 -10.02
N ASN A 280 15.24 17.41 -8.83
CA ASN A 280 14.81 18.26 -7.72
C ASN A 280 13.34 18.05 -7.30
N ASN A 281 12.81 16.83 -7.39
CA ASN A 281 11.44 16.57 -6.93
C ASN A 281 11.42 16.23 -5.43
N SER A 282 10.39 16.71 -4.73
CA SER A 282 10.15 16.44 -3.32
C SER A 282 9.00 15.45 -3.19
N LEU A 283 9.34 14.18 -2.91
CA LEU A 283 8.39 13.09 -2.71
C LEU A 283 8.17 12.88 -1.20
N GLY A 284 6.93 12.65 -0.78
CA GLY A 284 6.57 12.55 0.64
C GLY A 284 6.14 11.14 1.06
N THR A 285 5.57 10.33 0.17
CA THR A 285 5.10 8.98 0.52
C THR A 285 5.23 8.03 -0.66
N ARG A 286 5.72 6.82 -0.44
CA ARG A 286 5.90 5.78 -1.46
C ARG A 286 6.98 6.07 -2.52
N GLY A 287 7.35 7.32 -2.75
CA GLY A 287 8.52 7.68 -3.54
C GLY A 287 8.43 7.30 -5.01
N LEU A 288 9.57 6.91 -5.59
CA LEU A 288 9.69 6.59 -7.01
C LEU A 288 9.52 5.09 -7.26
N ARG A 289 8.59 4.74 -8.15
CA ARG A 289 8.43 3.38 -8.65
C ARG A 289 8.80 3.32 -10.14
N ILE A 290 9.70 2.41 -10.49
CA ILE A 290 10.02 2.08 -11.88
C ILE A 290 9.49 0.67 -12.14
N GLY A 291 8.47 0.57 -12.99
CA GLY A 291 7.77 -0.66 -13.33
C GLY A 291 8.55 -1.55 -14.29
N ASN A 292 8.10 -2.80 -14.43
CA ASN A 292 8.74 -3.78 -15.29
C ASN A 292 8.39 -3.54 -16.76
N THR A 293 9.42 -3.39 -17.58
CA THR A 293 9.27 -3.56 -19.02
C THR A 293 9.22 -5.05 -19.30
N TYR A 294 8.06 -5.55 -19.78
CA TYR A 294 7.79 -6.98 -20.00
C TYR A 294 8.84 -7.72 -20.83
N ASP A 295 9.70 -7.03 -21.61
CA ASP A 295 10.58 -7.72 -22.54
C ASP A 295 12.07 -7.39 -22.52
N HIS A 296 12.59 -6.25 -22.02
CA HIS A 296 14.03 -5.96 -22.17
C HIS A 296 14.64 -5.03 -21.09
N ILE A 297 15.91 -5.28 -20.71
CA ILE A 297 16.77 -4.40 -19.89
C ILE A 297 16.77 -2.94 -20.39
N GLY A 298 16.58 -2.73 -21.71
CA GLY A 298 16.77 -1.46 -22.39
C GLY A 298 15.81 -0.33 -22.01
N GLY A 299 14.78 -0.57 -21.19
CA GLY A 299 13.90 0.48 -20.67
C GLY A 299 14.29 1.02 -19.32
N ILE A 300 14.40 0.12 -18.35
CA ILE A 300 14.55 0.43 -16.93
C ILE A 300 15.84 1.18 -16.59
N ASN A 301 16.91 1.01 -17.38
CA ASN A 301 18.23 1.60 -17.13
C ASN A 301 18.49 2.88 -17.94
N THR A 302 17.44 3.48 -18.54
CA THR A 302 17.58 4.69 -19.35
C THR A 302 17.34 5.98 -18.58
N HIS A 303 16.70 5.90 -17.42
CA HIS A 303 16.25 7.07 -16.66
C HIS A 303 17.40 7.83 -16.00
N THR A 304 17.14 9.07 -15.62
CA THR A 304 18.06 9.89 -14.85
C THR A 304 17.32 10.46 -13.65
N VAL A 305 17.85 10.31 -12.45
CA VAL A 305 17.27 10.83 -11.21
C VAL A 305 18.35 11.62 -10.49
N ILE A 306 18.11 12.91 -10.29
CA ILE A 306 19.08 13.85 -9.69
C ILE A 306 18.37 14.64 -8.62
N ASN A 307 18.98 14.76 -7.44
CA ASN A 307 18.49 15.59 -6.32
C ASN A 307 17.00 15.39 -5.99
N THR A 308 16.47 14.20 -6.24
CA THR A 308 15.09 13.86 -5.90
C THR A 308 15.10 13.21 -4.53
N THR A 309 14.19 13.63 -3.67
CA THR A 309 14.14 13.18 -2.28
C THR A 309 12.82 12.49 -1.98
N ILE A 310 12.84 11.56 -1.03
CA ILE A 310 11.65 11.02 -0.34
C ILE A 310 11.78 11.33 1.15
N ASN A 311 10.75 11.93 1.76
CA ASN A 311 10.78 12.31 3.19
C ASN A 311 12.03 13.14 3.58
N GLY A 312 12.43 14.05 2.69
CA GLY A 312 13.64 14.87 2.85
C GLY A 312 14.98 14.14 2.68
N LYS A 313 14.98 12.82 2.44
CA LYS A 313 16.20 12.01 2.21
C LYS A 313 16.42 11.73 0.72
N PRO A 314 17.67 11.60 0.23
CA PRO A 314 17.95 11.34 -1.18
C PRO A 314 17.42 9.99 -1.68
N ILE A 315 16.92 9.97 -2.92
CA ILE A 315 16.72 8.74 -3.69
C ILE A 315 17.99 8.43 -4.48
N TYR A 316 18.62 7.29 -4.21
CA TYR A 316 19.79 6.84 -4.96
C TYR A 316 19.38 5.90 -6.09
N TYR A 317 19.46 6.41 -7.32
CA TYR A 317 19.26 5.65 -8.55
C TYR A 317 20.60 5.34 -9.21
N TYR A 318 20.94 4.05 -9.30
CA TYR A 318 22.12 3.57 -10.01
C TYR A 318 21.72 2.77 -11.24
N LYS A 319 22.37 3.04 -12.37
CA LYS A 319 22.19 2.31 -13.64
C LYS A 319 23.53 1.87 -14.21
N ASN A 320 23.61 0.63 -14.70
CA ASN A 320 24.82 0.08 -15.35
C ASN A 320 26.09 0.27 -14.51
N ASN A 321 25.94 0.33 -13.19
CA ASN A 321 27.04 0.61 -12.28
C ASN A 321 27.67 -0.70 -11.82
N ASN A 322 28.99 -0.71 -11.69
CA ASN A 322 29.74 -1.83 -11.16
C ASN A 322 30.57 -1.34 -9.98
N THR A 323 30.38 -1.97 -8.82
CA THR A 323 31.15 -1.73 -7.59
C THR A 323 30.93 -0.35 -6.97
N LYS A 324 29.91 -0.25 -6.11
CA LYS A 324 29.66 0.96 -5.31
C LYS A 324 28.93 0.64 -4.00
N LYS A 325 29.41 1.22 -2.89
CA LYS A 325 28.64 1.31 -1.64
C LYS A 325 27.62 2.44 -1.77
N VAL A 326 26.35 2.13 -1.48
CA VAL A 326 25.28 3.14 -1.43
C VAL A 326 25.43 3.97 -0.16
N PRO A 327 25.31 5.32 -0.23
CA PRO A 327 25.38 6.17 0.95
C PRO A 327 24.29 5.87 1.99
N GLU A 328 24.62 6.06 3.27
CA GLU A 328 23.78 5.66 4.41
C GLU A 328 22.58 6.59 4.67
N ASP A 329 22.56 7.78 4.06
CA ASP A 329 21.48 8.76 4.16
C ASP A 329 20.31 8.50 3.20
N ALA A 330 20.32 7.37 2.48
CA ALA A 330 19.30 7.01 1.51
C ALA A 330 17.88 7.00 2.10
N GLY A 331 16.95 7.66 1.41
CA GLY A 331 15.51 7.50 1.63
C GLY A 331 14.90 6.40 0.76
N GLN A 332 15.55 6.05 -0.35
CA GLN A 332 15.17 4.95 -1.23
C GLN A 332 16.39 4.55 -2.09
N VAL A 333 16.51 3.27 -2.42
CA VAL A 333 17.59 2.74 -3.28
C VAL A 333 17.00 2.01 -4.48
N ILE A 334 17.44 2.39 -5.69
CA ILE A 334 17.00 1.80 -6.95
C ILE A 334 18.22 1.42 -7.79
N LEU A 335 18.42 0.12 -8.01
CA LEU A 335 19.52 -0.44 -8.77
C LEU A 335 19.02 -1.07 -10.07
N MET A 336 19.41 -0.52 -11.21
CA MET A 336 19.00 -1.01 -12.54
C MET A 336 20.21 -1.54 -13.30
N ASN A 337 20.23 -2.84 -13.59
CA ASN A 337 21.33 -3.50 -14.29
C ASN A 337 22.71 -3.19 -13.63
N CYS A 338 22.78 -3.26 -12.31
CA CYS A 338 23.99 -2.98 -11.55
C CYS A 338 24.66 -4.27 -11.07
N SER A 339 25.97 -4.22 -10.84
CA SER A 339 26.74 -5.35 -10.33
C SER A 339 27.65 -4.98 -9.16
N ASN A 340 27.88 -5.94 -8.27
CA ASN A 340 28.79 -5.80 -7.12
C ASN A 340 28.45 -4.57 -6.24
N MET A 341 27.16 -4.26 -6.08
CA MET A 341 26.70 -3.15 -5.24
C MET A 341 26.69 -3.59 -3.77
N LEU A 342 27.09 -2.69 -2.87
CA LEU A 342 26.96 -2.87 -1.42
C LEU A 342 25.91 -1.89 -0.89
N VAL A 343 24.84 -2.41 -0.32
CA VAL A 343 23.75 -1.64 0.29
C VAL A 343 23.65 -2.05 1.75
N GLU A 344 24.20 -1.22 2.64
CA GLU A 344 24.34 -1.57 4.04
C GLU A 344 23.99 -0.45 5.01
N ASN A 345 23.55 -0.84 6.21
CA ASN A 345 23.27 0.05 7.34
C ASN A 345 22.23 1.13 7.04
N LEU A 346 21.31 0.89 6.10
CA LEU A 346 20.27 1.86 5.76
C LEU A 346 19.07 1.76 6.70
N ASN A 347 18.45 2.90 7.01
CA ASN A 347 17.16 2.97 7.70
C ASN A 347 16.13 3.67 6.80
N ILE A 348 15.33 2.86 6.09
CA ILE A 348 14.37 3.29 5.07
C ILE A 348 12.96 2.89 5.47
N SER A 349 12.06 3.86 5.48
CA SER A 349 10.63 3.69 5.76
C SER A 349 9.80 4.61 4.87
N GLY A 350 8.53 4.25 4.65
CA GLY A 350 7.58 5.05 3.89
C GLY A 350 7.76 5.02 2.38
N ALA A 351 8.69 4.22 1.82
CA ALA A 351 8.83 4.03 0.38
C ALA A 351 7.92 2.89 -0.12
N TYR A 352 7.62 2.86 -1.43
CA TYR A 352 6.91 1.71 -2.02
C TYR A 352 7.84 0.50 -2.05
N TYR A 353 9.06 0.71 -2.54
CA TYR A 353 10.16 -0.23 -2.39
C TYR A 353 11.27 0.47 -1.61
N GLY A 354 11.67 -0.06 -0.45
CA GLY A 354 12.80 0.48 0.29
C GLY A 354 14.08 0.34 -0.53
N ILE A 355 14.38 -0.90 -0.92
CA ILE A 355 15.48 -1.24 -1.84
C ILE A 355 14.92 -2.02 -3.04
N THR A 356 15.26 -1.59 -4.25
CA THR A 356 14.97 -2.30 -5.49
C THR A 356 16.25 -2.65 -6.24
N ALA A 357 16.35 -3.89 -6.74
CA ALA A 357 17.36 -4.28 -7.71
C ALA A 357 16.76 -5.10 -8.85
N GLN A 358 16.77 -4.55 -10.06
CA GLN A 358 16.32 -5.26 -11.26
C GLN A 358 17.53 -5.55 -12.16
N TYR A 359 17.63 -6.80 -12.61
CA TYR A 359 18.77 -7.29 -13.40
C TYR A 359 20.12 -7.09 -12.68
N GLY A 360 20.11 -7.18 -11.34
CA GLY A 360 21.30 -7.06 -10.52
C GLY A 360 22.17 -8.32 -10.58
N THR A 361 23.49 -8.19 -10.44
CA THR A 361 24.40 -9.33 -10.32
C THR A 361 25.38 -9.14 -9.16
N ASN A 362 25.49 -10.13 -8.27
CA ASN A 362 26.40 -10.07 -7.11
C ASN A 362 26.16 -8.84 -6.20
N CYS A 363 24.91 -8.40 -6.03
CA CYS A 363 24.59 -7.31 -5.11
C CYS A 363 24.45 -7.83 -3.67
N ASN A 364 24.98 -7.09 -2.70
CA ASN A 364 24.89 -7.40 -1.28
C ASN A 364 24.01 -6.37 -0.56
N PHE A 365 22.97 -6.86 0.11
CA PHE A 365 22.03 -6.09 0.91
C PHE A 365 22.16 -6.55 2.36
N THR A 366 22.85 -5.77 3.21
CA THR A 366 23.22 -6.22 4.56
C THR A 366 22.90 -5.23 5.66
N ASN A 367 22.46 -5.70 6.83
CA ASN A 367 22.26 -4.87 8.03
C ASN A 367 21.32 -3.67 7.81
N ASN A 368 20.33 -3.78 6.93
CA ASN A 368 19.37 -2.69 6.68
C ASN A 368 18.11 -2.84 7.55
N THR A 369 17.58 -1.71 8.01
CA THR A 369 16.24 -1.59 8.62
C THR A 369 15.29 -1.00 7.59
N LEU A 370 14.33 -1.80 7.14
CA LEU A 370 13.47 -1.57 5.97
C LEU A 370 12.00 -1.76 6.36
N ASN A 371 11.59 -1.08 7.43
CA ASN A 371 10.27 -1.24 8.02
C ASN A 371 9.27 -0.24 7.43
N SER A 372 7.98 -0.61 7.43
CA SER A 372 6.89 0.30 7.04
C SER A 372 7.03 0.86 5.61
N ASN A 373 7.45 0.00 4.68
CA ASN A 373 7.43 0.25 3.24
C ASN A 373 6.32 -0.57 2.58
N GLY A 374 6.10 -0.41 1.27
CA GLY A 374 5.32 -1.38 0.51
C GLY A 374 6.04 -2.74 0.48
N TYR A 375 7.33 -2.71 0.14
CA TYR A 375 8.25 -3.82 0.21
C TYR A 375 9.55 -3.37 0.86
N GLY A 376 10.16 -4.24 1.68
CA GLY A 376 11.48 -3.97 2.23
C GLY A 376 12.54 -4.08 1.14
N ILE A 377 12.75 -5.28 0.62
CA ILE A 377 13.69 -5.58 -0.46
C ILE A 377 12.94 -6.22 -1.64
N TYR A 378 13.12 -5.65 -2.82
CA TYR A 378 12.59 -6.17 -4.08
C TYR A 378 13.74 -6.47 -5.04
N ILE A 379 14.04 -7.75 -5.27
CA ILE A 379 14.96 -8.16 -6.34
C ILE A 379 14.23 -8.89 -7.45
N GLU A 380 14.58 -8.58 -8.69
CA GLU A 380 13.96 -9.21 -9.85
C GLU A 380 14.94 -9.41 -10.99
N ASN A 381 14.79 -10.51 -11.73
CA ASN A 381 15.67 -10.90 -12.84
C ASN A 381 17.17 -10.87 -12.46
N SER A 382 17.47 -11.07 -11.18
CA SER A 382 18.80 -10.85 -10.61
C SER A 382 19.54 -12.18 -10.38
N LYS A 383 20.86 -12.11 -10.23
CA LYS A 383 21.72 -13.28 -10.06
C LYS A 383 22.68 -13.12 -8.90
N ASN A 384 22.94 -14.20 -8.17
CA ASN A 384 24.00 -14.29 -7.16
C ASN A 384 23.92 -13.18 -6.09
N SER A 385 22.72 -12.70 -5.75
CA SER A 385 22.57 -11.62 -4.77
C SER A 385 22.54 -12.18 -3.35
N THR A 386 23.15 -11.46 -2.41
CA THR A 386 23.17 -11.81 -0.98
C THR A 386 22.30 -10.81 -0.22
N ILE A 387 21.34 -11.31 0.56
CA ILE A 387 20.44 -10.53 1.41
C ILE A 387 20.62 -11.05 2.83
N THR A 388 21.33 -10.31 3.69
CA THR A 388 21.72 -10.83 5.01
C THR A 388 21.56 -9.85 6.18
N ASN A 389 21.10 -10.36 7.33
CA ASN A 389 20.94 -9.58 8.57
C ASN A 389 20.04 -8.34 8.42
N ASN A 390 19.03 -8.38 7.55
CA ASN A 390 18.11 -7.25 7.39
C ASN A 390 16.88 -7.41 8.29
N ASN A 391 16.35 -6.28 8.74
CA ASN A 391 15.06 -6.16 9.41
C ASN A 391 14.04 -5.54 8.44
N ALA A 392 13.11 -6.32 7.91
CA ALA A 392 12.11 -5.89 6.94
C ALA A 392 10.70 -6.21 7.46
N ASN A 393 10.32 -5.52 8.54
CA ASN A 393 9.07 -5.74 9.27
C ASN A 393 7.97 -4.75 8.88
N SER A 394 6.73 -5.15 9.11
CA SER A 394 5.56 -4.26 9.00
C SER A 394 5.47 -3.54 7.65
N ASN A 395 5.88 -4.21 6.57
CA ASN A 395 5.68 -3.75 5.21
C ASN A 395 4.28 -4.16 4.74
N ASP A 396 3.58 -3.25 4.10
CA ASP A 396 2.18 -3.45 3.70
C ASP A 396 2.01 -4.62 2.72
N ASN A 397 3.07 -5.00 2.02
CA ASN A 397 3.11 -6.14 1.12
C ASN A 397 4.18 -7.16 1.57
N ILE A 398 5.38 -7.15 0.99
CA ILE A 398 6.35 -8.24 1.17
C ILE A 398 7.62 -7.73 1.84
N GLY A 399 8.10 -8.43 2.88
CA GLY A 399 9.37 -8.09 3.51
C GLY A 399 10.53 -8.23 2.53
N ILE A 400 10.72 -9.43 1.97
CA ILE A 400 11.76 -9.74 0.96
C ILE A 400 11.13 -10.46 -0.23
N TYR A 401 11.22 -9.86 -1.42
CA TYR A 401 10.76 -10.42 -2.68
C TYR A 401 11.94 -10.77 -3.60
N SER A 402 11.91 -11.97 -4.19
CA SER A 402 12.84 -12.43 -5.23
C SER A 402 12.07 -13.02 -6.42
N GLY A 403 11.98 -12.26 -7.51
CA GLY A 403 11.28 -12.64 -8.74
C GLY A 403 12.24 -13.03 -9.87
N TYR A 404 11.97 -14.12 -10.61
CA TYR A 404 12.74 -14.53 -11.80
C TYR A 404 14.26 -14.56 -11.59
N SER A 405 14.72 -14.78 -10.36
CA SER A 405 16.12 -14.60 -9.95
C SER A 405 16.81 -15.95 -9.76
N LYS A 406 18.15 -15.95 -9.82
CA LYS A 406 18.95 -17.18 -9.75
C LYS A 406 20.03 -17.10 -8.69
N ASN A 407 20.27 -18.20 -7.98
CA ASN A 407 21.38 -18.34 -7.04
C ASN A 407 21.41 -17.24 -5.96
N SER A 408 20.25 -16.79 -5.47
CA SER A 408 20.21 -15.76 -4.43
C SER A 408 20.30 -16.39 -3.04
N THR A 409 20.93 -15.68 -2.11
CA THR A 409 21.21 -16.14 -0.75
C THR A 409 20.55 -15.19 0.25
N VAL A 410 19.56 -15.68 1.00
CA VAL A 410 18.75 -14.93 1.98
C VAL A 410 19.02 -15.50 3.37
N ILE A 411 19.85 -14.81 4.18
CA ILE A 411 20.38 -15.38 5.45
C ILE A 411 20.16 -14.45 6.64
N ASN A 412 19.71 -14.99 7.78
CA ASN A 412 19.62 -14.25 9.06
C ASN A 412 18.74 -12.98 9.00
N ASN A 413 17.69 -12.96 8.17
CA ASN A 413 16.79 -11.81 8.10
C ASN A 413 15.59 -11.98 9.04
N THR A 414 15.07 -10.85 9.53
CA THR A 414 13.81 -10.77 10.27
C THR A 414 12.76 -10.12 9.37
N VAL A 415 11.67 -10.83 9.08
CA VAL A 415 10.64 -10.45 8.09
C VAL A 415 9.24 -10.62 8.66
N ASN A 416 8.95 -9.89 9.73
CA ASN A 416 7.75 -10.06 10.53
C ASN A 416 6.63 -9.09 10.16
N SER A 417 5.38 -9.46 10.44
CA SER A 417 4.21 -8.56 10.32
C SER A 417 3.99 -7.97 8.92
N ASN A 418 4.41 -8.65 7.87
CA ASN A 418 4.14 -8.26 6.48
C ASN A 418 2.91 -8.99 5.93
N LEU A 419 2.43 -8.67 4.72
CA LEU A 419 1.47 -9.55 4.03
C LEU A 419 2.10 -10.94 3.78
N LYS A 420 3.36 -10.96 3.33
CA LYS A 420 4.20 -12.16 3.26
C LYS A 420 5.63 -11.83 3.71
N GLY A 421 6.27 -12.71 4.46
CA GLY A 421 7.65 -12.49 4.94
C GLY A 421 8.66 -12.54 3.79
N ILE A 422 8.98 -13.75 3.34
CA ILE A 422 9.86 -14.00 2.18
C ILE A 422 9.04 -14.60 1.03
N TYR A 423 9.14 -14.03 -0.17
CA TYR A 423 8.47 -14.54 -1.36
C TYR A 423 9.44 -14.73 -2.53
N LEU A 424 9.65 -15.98 -2.94
CA LEU A 424 10.37 -16.33 -4.16
C LEU A 424 9.36 -16.71 -5.24
N SER A 425 9.39 -16.01 -6.37
CA SER A 425 8.54 -16.26 -7.53
C SER A 425 9.40 -16.57 -8.74
N HIS A 426 9.16 -17.70 -9.42
CA HIS A 426 9.91 -18.12 -10.61
C HIS A 426 11.43 -18.11 -10.43
N SER A 427 11.91 -18.31 -9.20
CA SER A 427 13.34 -18.23 -8.87
C SER A 427 13.95 -19.63 -8.81
N THR A 428 15.25 -19.72 -9.11
CA THR A 428 15.95 -21.01 -9.17
C THR A 428 17.21 -21.04 -8.32
N ASN A 429 17.52 -22.19 -7.73
CA ASN A 429 18.79 -22.48 -7.05
C ASN A 429 19.12 -21.50 -5.91
N SER A 430 18.10 -20.99 -5.21
CA SER A 430 18.29 -20.02 -4.13
C SER A 430 18.44 -20.69 -2.77
N THR A 431 19.00 -19.98 -1.80
CA THR A 431 19.25 -20.46 -0.44
C THR A 431 18.62 -19.51 0.57
N VAL A 432 17.79 -20.01 1.46
CA VAL A 432 17.06 -19.24 2.48
C VAL A 432 17.33 -19.87 3.84
N ILE A 433 18.22 -19.27 4.64
CA ILE A 433 18.77 -19.88 5.86
C ILE A 433 18.61 -18.98 7.09
N ASN A 434 18.27 -19.57 8.24
CA ASN A 434 18.26 -18.87 9.54
C ASN A 434 17.39 -17.59 9.57
N ASN A 435 16.34 -17.51 8.74
CA ASN A 435 15.46 -16.34 8.76
C ASN A 435 14.33 -16.54 9.78
N THR A 436 13.87 -15.44 10.34
CA THR A 436 12.67 -15.39 11.20
C THR A 436 11.54 -14.74 10.42
N ALA A 437 10.46 -15.50 10.17
CA ALA A 437 9.28 -15.05 9.45
C ALA A 437 8.02 -15.26 10.31
N ASP A 438 7.75 -14.26 11.14
CA ASP A 438 6.74 -14.33 12.18
C ASP A 438 5.56 -13.36 11.95
N SER A 439 4.34 -13.80 12.28
CA SER A 439 3.13 -12.94 12.30
C SER A 439 2.81 -12.24 10.98
N ASN A 440 3.20 -12.82 9.85
CA ASN A 440 2.79 -12.29 8.56
C ASN A 440 1.30 -12.58 8.34
N ILE A 441 0.58 -11.63 7.75
CA ILE A 441 -0.88 -11.70 7.57
C ILE A 441 -1.28 -12.95 6.77
N ARG A 442 -0.44 -13.38 5.81
CA ARG A 442 -0.68 -14.61 5.04
C ARG A 442 0.39 -15.66 5.25
N TYR A 443 1.58 -15.46 4.69
CA TYR A 443 2.59 -16.51 4.59
C TYR A 443 3.91 -16.06 5.19
N GLY A 444 4.57 -16.93 5.96
CA GLY A 444 5.93 -16.67 6.43
C GLY A 444 6.92 -16.73 5.27
N ILE A 445 6.99 -17.90 4.61
CA ILE A 445 7.82 -18.12 3.43
C ILE A 445 6.96 -18.71 2.31
N HIS A 446 7.02 -18.11 1.11
CA HIS A 446 6.27 -18.56 -0.05
C HIS A 446 7.21 -18.83 -1.24
N LEU A 447 7.12 -20.02 -1.82
CA LEU A 447 7.74 -20.40 -3.08
C LEU A 447 6.62 -20.57 -4.12
N CYS A 448 6.63 -19.77 -5.18
CA CYS A 448 5.71 -19.92 -6.31
C CYS A 448 6.51 -20.17 -7.58
N SER A 449 6.21 -21.29 -8.26
CA SER A 449 6.88 -21.72 -9.49
C SER A 449 8.42 -21.71 -9.38
N SER A 450 8.95 -21.99 -8.18
CA SER A 450 10.38 -21.90 -7.87
C SER A 450 11.00 -23.29 -7.70
N GLN A 451 12.28 -23.43 -8.07
CA GLN A 451 12.93 -24.74 -8.19
C GLN A 451 14.34 -24.76 -7.62
N GLY A 452 14.79 -25.91 -7.13
CA GLY A 452 16.17 -26.08 -6.65
C GLY A 452 16.50 -25.21 -5.43
N THR A 453 15.51 -24.70 -4.71
CA THR A 453 15.72 -23.81 -3.56
C THR A 453 15.92 -24.62 -2.28
N SER A 454 16.84 -24.20 -1.42
CA SER A 454 17.04 -24.76 -0.09
C SER A 454 16.55 -23.81 1.00
N LEU A 455 15.56 -24.22 1.77
CA LEU A 455 15.05 -23.56 2.98
C LEU A 455 15.58 -24.30 4.20
N MET A 456 16.50 -23.69 4.96
CA MET A 456 17.11 -24.35 6.13
C MET A 456 17.06 -23.51 7.40
N ASN A 457 16.83 -24.16 8.55
CA ASN A 457 16.96 -23.51 9.87
C ASN A 457 16.09 -22.25 10.06
N ASN A 458 15.02 -22.08 9.27
CA ASN A 458 14.16 -20.91 9.40
C ASN A 458 13.16 -21.12 10.55
N ILE A 459 12.87 -20.04 11.26
CA ILE A 459 11.82 -19.97 12.28
C ILE A 459 10.60 -19.31 11.64
N VAL A 460 9.50 -20.05 11.55
CA VAL A 460 8.30 -19.62 10.82
C VAL A 460 7.07 -19.81 11.69
N SER A 461 6.53 -18.70 12.21
CA SER A 461 5.52 -18.77 13.26
C SER A 461 4.42 -17.72 13.19
N LEU A 462 3.28 -18.02 13.83
CA LEU A 462 2.18 -17.08 14.03
C LEU A 462 1.60 -16.47 12.74
N ASN A 463 1.87 -17.06 11.57
CA ASN A 463 1.41 -16.51 10.31
C ASN A 463 -0.09 -16.76 10.13
N GLY A 464 -0.80 -15.75 9.59
CA GLY A 464 -2.26 -15.72 9.51
C GLY A 464 -2.88 -16.70 8.53
N VAL A 465 -2.08 -17.37 7.70
CA VAL A 465 -2.48 -18.52 6.89
C VAL A 465 -1.48 -19.68 7.06
N ASN A 466 -0.46 -19.79 6.20
CA ASN A 466 0.48 -20.92 6.25
C ASN A 466 1.86 -20.43 6.68
N GLY A 467 2.62 -21.27 7.39
CA GLY A 467 4.03 -20.98 7.65
C GLY A 467 4.83 -20.95 6.35
N ILE A 468 5.01 -22.13 5.76
CA ILE A 468 5.66 -22.30 4.45
C ILE A 468 4.61 -22.69 3.39
N TYR A 469 4.58 -21.99 2.25
CA TYR A 469 3.72 -22.36 1.11
C TYR A 469 4.56 -22.64 -0.13
N LEU A 470 4.40 -23.83 -0.71
CA LEU A 470 4.93 -24.21 -2.02
C LEU A 470 3.77 -24.31 -3.02
N GLN A 471 3.79 -23.45 -4.03
CA GLN A 471 2.87 -23.45 -5.16
C GLN A 471 3.65 -23.78 -6.42
N GLU A 472 3.32 -24.88 -7.09
CA GLU A 472 3.96 -25.31 -8.35
C GLU A 472 5.51 -25.33 -8.28
N SER A 473 6.05 -25.64 -7.09
CA SER A 473 7.46 -25.49 -6.78
C SER A 473 8.08 -26.86 -6.54
N ASN A 474 8.97 -27.26 -7.45
CA ASN A 474 9.50 -28.62 -7.52
C ASN A 474 10.99 -28.67 -7.19
N ASN A 475 11.48 -29.84 -6.76
CA ASN A 475 12.90 -30.10 -6.53
C ASN A 475 13.54 -29.16 -5.49
N ASN A 476 12.80 -28.77 -4.44
CA ASN A 476 13.30 -27.93 -3.36
C ASN A 476 13.67 -28.77 -2.12
N GLN A 477 14.50 -28.20 -1.26
CA GLN A 477 14.89 -28.78 0.03
C GLN A 477 14.31 -27.92 1.14
N ILE A 478 13.57 -28.52 2.07
CA ILE A 478 12.99 -27.87 3.26
C ILE A 478 13.52 -28.66 4.44
N ILE A 479 14.57 -28.16 5.08
CA ILE A 479 15.38 -28.91 6.04
C ILE A 479 15.49 -28.18 7.36
N ASN A 480 15.23 -28.86 8.47
CA ASN A 480 15.50 -28.32 9.82
C ASN A 480 14.84 -26.96 10.11
N ASN A 481 13.65 -26.70 9.54
CA ASN A 481 12.90 -25.50 9.84
C ASN A 481 11.99 -25.73 11.06
N ARG A 482 11.75 -24.70 11.86
CA ARG A 482 10.82 -24.72 13.00
C ARG A 482 9.54 -23.98 12.62
N LEU A 483 8.49 -24.74 12.32
CA LEU A 483 7.18 -24.21 11.90
C LEU A 483 6.19 -24.37 13.04
N HIS A 484 5.76 -23.28 13.68
CA HIS A 484 4.88 -23.38 14.85
C HIS A 484 3.80 -22.30 14.92
N LEU A 485 2.64 -22.66 15.47
CA LEU A 485 1.53 -21.73 15.73
C LEU A 485 1.02 -20.95 14.49
N ASN A 486 1.15 -21.51 13.28
CA ASN A 486 0.60 -20.93 12.06
C ASN A 486 -0.90 -21.30 11.92
N ARG A 487 -1.72 -20.34 11.47
CA ARG A 487 -3.19 -20.40 11.64
C ARG A 487 -3.90 -21.49 10.83
N ASP A 488 -3.59 -21.64 9.53
CA ASP A 488 -4.17 -22.71 8.67
C ASP A 488 -3.27 -23.95 8.72
N ALA A 489 -2.00 -23.84 8.30
CA ALA A 489 -1.07 -24.97 8.39
C ALA A 489 0.38 -24.55 8.63
N GLY A 490 1.18 -25.44 9.22
CA GLY A 490 2.63 -25.31 9.26
C GLY A 490 3.23 -25.18 7.86
N ALA A 491 2.92 -26.14 6.98
CA ALA A 491 3.22 -26.04 5.55
C ALA A 491 2.04 -26.41 4.65
N PHE A 492 1.95 -25.75 3.49
CA PHE A 492 1.05 -26.12 2.39
C PHE A 492 1.87 -26.42 1.14
N LEU A 493 1.64 -27.57 0.51
CA LEU A 493 2.23 -27.94 -0.78
C LEU A 493 1.12 -28.12 -1.81
N SER A 494 1.16 -27.38 -2.91
CA SER A 494 0.16 -27.42 -3.99
C SER A 494 0.85 -27.56 -5.34
N ASN A 495 0.50 -28.61 -6.09
CA ASN A 495 1.10 -28.96 -7.39
C ASN A 495 2.64 -29.03 -7.34
N SER A 496 3.19 -29.48 -6.21
CA SER A 496 4.62 -29.40 -5.89
C SER A 496 5.19 -30.80 -5.64
N HIS A 497 6.24 -31.14 -6.38
CA HIS A 497 6.78 -32.50 -6.51
C HIS A 497 8.28 -32.55 -6.24
N ASN A 498 8.76 -33.73 -5.88
CA ASN A 498 10.18 -34.05 -5.70
C ASN A 498 10.87 -33.12 -4.71
N ASN A 499 10.13 -32.56 -3.75
CA ASN A 499 10.73 -31.77 -2.69
C ASN A 499 11.17 -32.70 -1.54
N TYR A 500 12.30 -32.38 -0.92
CA TYR A 500 12.81 -33.08 0.27
C TYR A 500 12.42 -32.28 1.51
N ILE A 501 11.44 -32.77 2.27
CA ILE A 501 10.97 -32.16 3.51
C ILE A 501 11.40 -33.04 4.66
N ILE A 502 12.53 -32.71 5.29
CA ILE A 502 13.17 -33.55 6.30
C ILE A 502 13.64 -32.74 7.50
N LYS A 503 13.68 -33.37 8.67
CA LYS A 503 14.17 -32.79 9.94
C LYS A 503 13.44 -31.53 10.40
N ASN A 504 12.31 -31.19 9.80
CA ASN A 504 11.57 -30.02 10.22
C ASN A 504 10.81 -30.32 11.51
N ILE A 505 10.68 -29.30 12.34
CA ILE A 505 9.84 -29.32 13.53
C ILE A 505 8.50 -28.69 13.15
N PHE A 506 7.48 -29.52 12.98
CA PHE A 506 6.11 -29.06 12.82
C PHE A 506 5.41 -29.06 14.18
N ASN A 507 4.93 -27.90 14.61
CA ASN A 507 4.15 -27.75 15.84
C ASN A 507 2.97 -26.78 15.64
N ASN A 508 1.97 -27.23 14.88
CA ASN A 508 0.78 -26.44 14.54
C ASN A 508 -0.47 -27.31 14.76
N THR A 509 -1.62 -26.69 15.03
CA THR A 509 -2.90 -27.41 15.13
C THR A 509 -3.16 -28.28 13.89
N LYS A 510 -2.71 -27.79 12.73
CA LYS A 510 -2.61 -28.56 11.50
C LYS A 510 -1.20 -28.40 10.93
N ASN A 511 -0.41 -29.46 10.95
CA ASN A 511 0.98 -29.40 10.49
C ASN A 511 1.09 -29.24 8.98
N LEU A 512 0.25 -29.96 8.22
CA LEU A 512 0.29 -29.97 6.78
C LEU A 512 -1.07 -29.71 6.14
N ARG A 513 -1.03 -29.04 5.01
CA ARG A 513 -2.06 -29.08 3.97
C ARG A 513 -1.42 -29.64 2.71
N MET A 514 -2.06 -30.62 2.09
CA MET A 514 -1.58 -31.23 0.85
C MET A 514 -2.58 -30.96 -0.29
N GLY A 515 -2.08 -30.44 -1.40
CA GLY A 515 -2.69 -30.52 -2.72
C GLY A 515 -2.09 -31.68 -3.51
N TYR A 516 -2.21 -31.64 -4.84
CA TYR A 516 -1.56 -32.64 -5.69
C TYR A 516 -0.03 -32.52 -5.63
N GLY A 517 0.69 -33.63 -5.47
CA GLY A 517 2.15 -33.64 -5.40
C GLY A 517 2.72 -34.86 -4.68
N ILE A 518 3.87 -35.36 -5.12
CA ILE A 518 4.61 -36.47 -4.49
C ILE A 518 5.96 -35.94 -4.03
N ASN A 519 6.27 -36.10 -2.74
CA ASN A 519 7.46 -35.54 -2.12
C ASN A 519 8.16 -36.56 -1.20
N TYR A 520 9.41 -36.28 -0.84
CA TYR A 520 10.23 -37.12 0.02
C TYR A 520 10.23 -36.57 1.44
N TRP A 521 9.79 -37.38 2.39
CA TRP A 521 9.58 -36.96 3.79
C TRP A 521 10.63 -37.49 4.76
N ASN A 522 11.56 -38.30 4.27
CA ASN A 522 12.68 -38.82 5.03
C ASN A 522 13.86 -39.13 4.11
N THR A 523 15.06 -39.22 4.69
CA THR A 523 16.25 -39.84 4.07
C THR A 523 16.48 -41.24 4.65
N THR A 524 17.72 -41.72 4.65
CA THR A 524 18.14 -42.89 5.43
C THR A 524 18.32 -42.52 6.91
N LYS A 525 18.38 -43.53 7.80
CA LYS A 525 18.63 -43.34 9.24
C LYS A 525 19.96 -42.64 9.50
N GLU A 526 21.01 -43.04 8.78
CA GLU A 526 22.36 -42.46 8.91
C GLU A 526 22.42 -40.99 8.50
N ASN A 527 21.52 -40.57 7.61
CA ASN A 527 21.41 -39.18 7.13
C ASN A 527 20.37 -38.37 7.91
N GLY A 528 19.88 -38.91 9.04
CA GLY A 528 19.03 -38.23 10.03
C GLY A 528 17.53 -38.26 9.74
N GLY A 529 17.05 -39.23 8.96
CA GLY A 529 15.64 -39.63 8.87
C GLY A 529 14.64 -38.57 8.41
N GLY A 530 13.47 -38.55 9.06
CA GLY A 530 12.26 -37.82 8.69
C GLY A 530 12.03 -36.53 9.49
N ASN A 531 10.79 -36.21 9.84
CA ASN A 531 10.42 -34.95 10.53
C ASN A 531 9.89 -35.19 11.95
N TYR A 532 9.81 -34.09 12.72
CA TYR A 532 9.09 -34.06 14.00
C TYR A 532 7.66 -33.55 13.79
N TRP A 533 6.68 -34.31 14.26
CA TRP A 533 5.26 -34.06 14.05
C TRP A 533 4.54 -33.78 15.37
N PHE A 534 4.71 -32.58 15.92
CA PHE A 534 4.10 -32.13 17.16
C PHE A 534 2.78 -31.38 16.92
N THR A 535 1.98 -31.24 17.96
CA THR A 535 0.91 -30.23 17.97
C THR A 535 0.97 -29.42 19.26
N PRO A 536 0.42 -28.18 19.27
CA PRO A 536 0.43 -27.35 20.49
C PRO A 536 -0.32 -27.98 21.67
N THR A 537 -1.12 -29.00 21.41
CA THR A 537 -1.91 -29.75 22.41
C THR A 537 -1.21 -31.01 22.93
N GLY A 538 0.02 -31.31 22.49
CA GLY A 538 0.74 -32.53 22.88
C GLY A 538 0.15 -33.80 22.29
N THR A 539 -0.56 -33.69 21.15
CA THR A 539 -1.24 -34.81 20.48
C THR A 539 -0.72 -35.02 19.06
N GLY A 540 0.47 -34.49 18.75
CA GLY A 540 1.11 -34.71 17.48
C GLY A 540 1.44 -36.18 17.24
N TRP A 541 1.69 -36.55 15.98
CA TRP A 541 1.99 -37.91 15.62
C TRP A 541 3.26 -38.43 16.32
N SER A 542 4.30 -37.60 16.36
CA SER A 542 5.55 -37.91 17.07
C SER A 542 5.40 -37.89 18.59
N GLU A 543 4.28 -37.39 19.16
CA GLU A 543 4.03 -37.36 20.61
C GLU A 543 3.11 -38.50 21.06
N TYR A 544 2.09 -38.83 20.25
CA TYR A 544 0.99 -39.72 20.66
C TYR A 544 1.12 -41.15 20.11
N ASN A 545 1.74 -41.32 18.92
CA ASN A 545 1.80 -42.60 18.20
C ASN A 545 3.23 -43.13 18.01
N SER A 546 4.18 -42.60 18.77
CA SER A 546 5.59 -42.91 18.61
C SER A 546 6.08 -43.87 19.69
N THR A 547 6.54 -45.06 19.29
CA THR A 547 7.45 -45.88 20.10
C THR A 547 8.80 -45.91 19.41
N ASP A 548 9.88 -45.97 20.20
CA ASP A 548 11.24 -46.21 19.73
C ASP A 548 11.77 -47.42 20.53
N ASN A 549 11.29 -48.61 20.18
CA ASN A 549 11.58 -49.82 20.94
C ASN A 549 13.04 -50.28 20.77
N ASN A 550 13.71 -49.84 19.70
CA ASN A 550 15.09 -50.18 19.43
C ASN A 550 16.09 -49.09 19.87
N GLY A 551 15.59 -47.93 20.32
CA GLY A 551 16.38 -46.81 20.83
C GLY A 551 17.21 -46.11 19.75
N ASP A 552 16.82 -46.20 18.48
CA ASP A 552 17.57 -45.62 17.36
C ASP A 552 17.21 -44.16 17.06
N GLY A 553 16.26 -43.60 17.81
CA GLY A 553 15.85 -42.22 17.75
C GLY A 553 14.77 -41.91 16.73
N PHE A 554 14.25 -42.91 16.03
CA PHE A 554 13.13 -42.78 15.11
C PHE A 554 11.91 -43.53 15.66
N CYS A 555 10.73 -43.09 15.23
CA CYS A 555 9.50 -43.82 15.52
C CYS A 555 9.51 -45.15 14.74
N ASP A 556 9.17 -46.24 15.41
CA ASP A 556 9.03 -47.56 14.77
C ASP A 556 7.91 -47.59 13.71
N GLU A 557 6.87 -46.78 13.91
CA GLU A 557 5.72 -46.63 13.02
C GLU A 557 5.89 -45.49 12.02
N VAL A 558 5.44 -45.72 10.78
CA VAL A 558 5.51 -44.72 9.69
C VAL A 558 4.37 -43.70 9.81
N TYR A 559 4.63 -42.44 9.47
CA TYR A 559 3.58 -41.43 9.38
C TYR A 559 3.06 -41.31 7.94
N LYS A 560 1.85 -41.82 7.70
CA LYS A 560 1.17 -41.73 6.40
C LYS A 560 0.43 -40.40 6.30
N ILE A 561 0.98 -39.46 5.52
CA ILE A 561 0.35 -38.16 5.26
C ILE A 561 -0.78 -38.35 4.26
N ASP A 562 -0.51 -39.10 3.19
CA ASP A 562 -1.49 -39.63 2.23
C ASP A 562 -0.94 -40.91 1.55
N ASN A 563 -1.62 -41.40 0.51
CA ASN A 563 -1.23 -42.65 -0.18
C ASN A 563 0.12 -42.59 -0.91
N HIS A 564 0.64 -41.40 -1.21
CA HIS A 564 1.90 -41.20 -1.95
C HIS A 564 2.94 -40.40 -1.16
N ASN A 565 2.54 -39.79 -0.03
CA ASN A 565 3.39 -39.01 0.85
C ASN A 565 3.45 -39.71 2.21
N ILE A 566 4.58 -40.36 2.48
CA ILE A 566 4.80 -41.14 3.71
C ILE A 566 6.16 -40.73 4.27
N ASP A 567 6.17 -40.37 5.55
CA ASP A 567 7.40 -40.25 6.34
C ASP A 567 7.68 -41.62 6.98
N TYR A 568 8.68 -42.32 6.43
CA TYR A 568 9.04 -43.67 6.89
C TYR A 568 9.93 -43.66 8.13
N LEU A 569 10.52 -42.52 8.49
CA LEU A 569 11.40 -42.39 9.64
C LEU A 569 11.05 -41.13 10.46
N PRO A 570 9.80 -40.99 10.95
CA PRO A 570 9.45 -39.86 11.80
C PRO A 570 10.37 -39.82 13.01
N ILE A 571 10.83 -38.65 13.43
CA ILE A 571 11.80 -38.57 14.54
C ILE A 571 11.06 -38.70 15.87
N TYR A 572 11.63 -39.50 16.79
CA TYR A 572 11.06 -39.80 18.11
C TYR A 572 11.14 -38.62 19.09
N TYR A 573 10.11 -38.47 19.93
CA TYR A 573 9.94 -37.32 20.82
C TYR A 573 10.96 -37.22 21.96
N GLU A 574 11.48 -38.30 22.56
CA GLU A 574 12.45 -38.13 23.67
C GLU A 574 13.80 -37.56 23.20
N ASN A 575 14.17 -37.76 21.94
CA ASN A 575 15.31 -37.07 21.32
C ASN A 575 15.02 -35.58 21.00
N SER A 576 13.76 -35.15 21.11
CA SER A 576 13.32 -33.79 20.78
C SER A 576 13.38 -32.79 21.94
N ILE A 577 13.50 -33.29 23.18
CA ILE A 577 13.79 -32.49 24.39
C ILE A 577 15.10 -31.70 24.19
N PHE A 578 16.10 -32.31 23.56
CA PHE A 578 17.34 -31.64 23.16
C PHE A 578 17.21 -30.77 21.89
N ALA A 579 16.30 -31.11 20.96
CA ALA A 579 16.10 -30.37 19.70
C ALA A 579 15.22 -29.10 19.86
N LEU A 580 14.39 -29.05 20.90
CA LEU A 580 13.55 -27.91 21.25
C LEU A 580 14.22 -26.93 22.22
N GLY A 581 15.36 -27.32 22.83
CA GLY A 581 15.98 -26.58 23.93
C GLY A 581 15.15 -26.63 25.21
N LEU A 582 14.35 -27.67 25.41
CA LEU A 582 13.45 -27.84 26.54
C LEU A 582 13.84 -29.13 27.27
N GLU A 583 14.63 -29.04 28.34
CA GLU A 583 14.83 -30.18 29.26
C GLU A 583 13.48 -30.61 29.89
N PRO A 584 13.26 -31.91 30.16
CA PRO A 584 11.98 -32.38 30.65
C PRO A 584 11.89 -32.18 32.17
N LYS A 585 10.90 -31.43 32.63
CA LYS A 585 10.39 -31.63 33.99
C LYS A 585 9.37 -32.75 33.94
N ASN A 586 9.64 -33.79 34.73
CA ASN A 586 8.74 -34.90 35.00
C ASN A 586 7.36 -34.39 35.45
N ASP A 587 6.34 -34.55 34.62
CA ASP A 587 4.94 -34.48 35.05
C ASP A 587 4.17 -35.68 34.48
N ASN A 588 4.37 -36.83 35.13
CA ASN A 588 3.38 -37.88 35.15
C ASN A 588 2.22 -37.40 36.04
N GLU A 589 1.25 -36.70 35.46
CA GLU A 589 -0.18 -36.79 35.78
C GLU A 589 -0.99 -35.77 34.95
N ASN A 590 -2.13 -36.23 34.42
CA ASN A 590 -3.24 -35.45 33.84
C ASN A 590 -3.26 -35.18 32.33
N LYS A 591 -3.40 -36.25 31.55
CA LYS A 591 -4.41 -36.28 30.48
C LYS A 591 -5.81 -36.27 31.12
N LYS A 592 -6.42 -35.09 31.31
CA LYS A 592 -7.90 -34.92 31.38
C LYS A 592 -8.33 -33.45 31.43
N ASN A 593 -9.15 -33.08 30.45
CA ASN A 593 -9.97 -31.85 30.34
C ASN A 593 -9.23 -30.53 30.11
N LYS A 594 -9.54 -29.88 28.97
CA LYS A 594 -9.38 -28.42 28.82
C LYS A 594 -10.17 -27.75 29.93
N ILE A 595 -9.46 -27.15 30.88
CA ILE A 595 -10.03 -26.37 31.97
C ILE A 595 -9.40 -24.98 31.87
N ASP A 596 -10.24 -23.96 31.76
CA ASP A 596 -9.99 -22.55 32.09
C ASP A 596 -8.87 -22.38 33.15
N ALA A 597 -7.74 -21.73 32.80
CA ALA A 597 -6.60 -21.62 33.71
C ALA A 597 -6.91 -20.84 34.99
N SER A 598 -8.02 -20.07 35.04
CA SER A 598 -8.50 -19.50 36.30
C SER A 598 -8.74 -20.59 37.36
N LYS A 599 -9.08 -21.82 36.96
CA LYS A 599 -9.26 -22.96 37.88
C LYS A 599 -7.95 -23.63 38.30
N SER A 600 -6.86 -23.45 37.54
CA SER A 600 -5.51 -23.90 37.91
C SER A 600 -4.74 -22.90 38.77
N ILE A 601 -5.14 -21.62 38.81
CA ILE A 601 -4.59 -20.62 39.74
C ILE A 601 -4.78 -21.09 41.20
N LYS A 602 -3.69 -21.40 41.90
CA LYS A 602 -3.73 -21.97 43.27
C LYS A 602 -4.42 -21.02 44.26
N SER A 603 -4.22 -19.71 44.14
CA SER A 603 -4.86 -18.72 45.01
C SER A 603 -6.37 -18.64 44.78
N LYS A 604 -7.15 -18.75 45.87
CA LYS A 604 -8.60 -18.54 45.83
C LYS A 604 -8.97 -17.08 45.54
N SER A 605 -8.16 -16.16 46.05
CA SER A 605 -8.39 -14.71 45.90
C SER A 605 -8.15 -14.27 44.46
N LEU A 606 -7.00 -14.63 43.90
CA LEU A 606 -6.65 -14.29 42.52
C LEU A 606 -7.57 -14.98 41.50
N ARG A 607 -7.92 -16.24 41.76
CA ARG A 607 -8.90 -16.96 40.94
C ARG A 607 -10.24 -16.23 40.86
N ARG A 608 -10.73 -15.70 41.99
CA ARG A 608 -11.96 -14.89 42.02
C ARG A 608 -11.78 -13.61 41.20
N THR A 609 -10.65 -12.91 41.38
CA THR A 609 -10.32 -11.73 40.57
C THR A 609 -10.37 -12.00 39.07
N VAL A 610 -9.71 -13.07 38.58
CA VAL A 610 -9.73 -13.42 37.14
C VAL A 610 -11.13 -13.82 36.68
N SER A 611 -11.86 -14.57 37.50
CA SER A 611 -13.25 -14.98 37.22
C SER A 611 -14.19 -13.78 37.09
N ASP A 612 -14.01 -12.75 37.91
CA ASP A 612 -14.93 -11.60 37.99
C ASP A 612 -14.52 -10.45 37.04
N SER A 613 -13.26 -10.40 36.60
CA SER A 613 -12.76 -9.34 35.71
C SER A 613 -13.07 -9.59 34.23
N THR A 614 -13.32 -8.52 33.46
CA THR A 614 -13.29 -8.56 31.99
C THR A 614 -11.85 -8.77 31.53
N VAL A 615 -11.60 -9.65 30.55
CA VAL A 615 -10.24 -9.83 29.99
C VAL A 615 -10.22 -9.29 28.57
N VAL A 616 -9.39 -8.28 28.32
CA VAL A 616 -9.28 -7.61 27.02
C VAL A 616 -7.93 -7.82 26.37
N TYR A 617 -7.92 -8.01 25.04
CA TYR A 617 -6.70 -8.21 24.24
C TYR A 617 -6.68 -7.30 23.01
N GLY A 618 -5.47 -6.93 22.57
CA GLY A 618 -5.30 -6.06 21.40
C GLY A 618 -4.91 -6.78 20.11
N SER A 619 -4.06 -7.80 20.20
CA SER A 619 -3.61 -8.56 19.03
C SER A 619 -4.14 -10.00 19.04
N ASN A 620 -4.06 -10.69 17.88
CA ASN A 620 -4.38 -12.12 17.81
C ASN A 620 -3.39 -12.99 18.62
N PHE A 621 -2.19 -12.49 18.92
CA PHE A 621 -1.24 -13.16 19.81
C PHE A 621 -1.74 -13.04 21.25
N ASP A 622 -2.05 -11.81 21.69
CA ASP A 622 -2.59 -11.55 23.02
C ASP A 622 -3.94 -12.26 23.23
N LYS A 623 -4.72 -12.48 22.18
CA LYS A 623 -5.93 -13.30 22.24
C LYS A 623 -5.65 -14.73 22.70
N GLN A 624 -4.56 -15.35 22.25
CA GLN A 624 -4.22 -16.72 22.64
C GLN A 624 -3.83 -16.78 24.11
N LEU A 625 -3.05 -15.80 24.57
CA LEU A 625 -2.67 -15.63 25.97
C LEU A 625 -3.87 -15.28 26.87
N ALA A 626 -4.77 -14.40 26.41
CA ALA A 626 -6.01 -14.09 27.10
C ALA A 626 -6.90 -15.33 27.22
N ASN A 627 -6.98 -16.13 26.14
CA ASN A 627 -7.76 -17.38 26.13
C ASN A 627 -7.11 -18.50 26.94
N SER A 628 -5.80 -18.46 27.19
CA SER A 628 -5.18 -19.35 28.16
C SER A 628 -5.60 -18.95 29.56
N LEU A 629 -5.71 -17.65 29.86
CA LEU A 629 -6.12 -17.13 31.16
C LEU A 629 -7.61 -17.33 31.48
N LYS A 630 -8.51 -17.08 30.52
CA LYS A 630 -9.97 -17.15 30.69
C LYS A 630 -10.70 -17.48 29.38
N GLU A 631 -11.81 -18.22 29.44
CA GLU A 631 -12.57 -18.62 28.23
C GLU A 631 -13.30 -17.44 27.55
N ASN A 632 -13.89 -16.54 28.34
CA ASN A 632 -14.61 -15.36 27.84
C ASN A 632 -13.68 -14.14 27.84
N THR A 633 -13.14 -13.84 26.67
CA THR A 633 -12.25 -12.68 26.43
C THR A 633 -12.81 -11.79 25.34
N TYR A 634 -12.43 -10.52 25.37
CA TYR A 634 -12.96 -9.49 24.48
C TYR A 634 -11.84 -8.72 23.79
N SER A 635 -12.10 -8.20 22.60
CA SER A 635 -11.16 -7.32 21.91
C SER A 635 -11.11 -5.95 22.59
N ASP A 636 -10.07 -5.17 22.25
CA ASP A 636 -9.79 -3.82 22.74
C ASP A 636 -10.78 -2.74 22.27
N ASP A 637 -11.86 -3.15 21.59
CA ASP A 637 -13.01 -2.32 21.27
C ASP A 637 -14.07 -2.24 22.39
N THR A 638 -13.94 -3.09 23.42
CA THR A 638 -14.87 -3.23 24.56
C THR A 638 -14.85 -2.02 25.49
N GLU A 639 -16.03 -1.61 25.95
CA GLU A 639 -16.17 -0.58 26.98
C GLU A 639 -15.79 -1.15 28.36
N ILE A 640 -15.04 -0.37 29.15
CA ILE A 640 -14.66 -0.76 30.51
C ILE A 640 -15.58 -0.08 31.51
N ASP A 641 -16.37 -0.88 32.20
CA ASP A 641 -17.31 -0.46 33.24
C ASP A 641 -17.12 -1.20 34.59
N GLY A 642 -16.05 -2.01 34.70
CA GLY A 642 -15.71 -2.80 35.89
C GLY A 642 -14.27 -3.33 35.89
N ASP A 643 -13.96 -4.22 36.84
CA ASP A 643 -12.63 -4.80 36.99
C ASP A 643 -12.17 -5.43 35.67
N THR A 644 -10.98 -5.05 35.18
CA THR A 644 -10.52 -5.45 33.85
C THR A 644 -9.05 -5.84 33.86
N ILE A 645 -8.74 -6.99 33.25
CA ILE A 645 -7.39 -7.45 32.94
C ILE A 645 -7.08 -7.06 31.49
N ILE A 646 -6.08 -6.21 31.32
CA ILE A 646 -5.58 -5.76 30.03
C ILE A 646 -4.36 -6.61 29.68
N LEU A 647 -4.44 -7.36 28.58
CA LEU A 647 -3.35 -8.21 28.11
C LEU A 647 -2.75 -7.66 26.80
N GLY A 648 -1.44 -7.46 26.81
CA GLY A 648 -0.68 -6.94 25.65
C GLY A 648 -0.38 -5.43 25.71
N GLY A 649 0.68 -5.03 25.01
CA GLY A 649 1.22 -3.67 25.02
C GLY A 649 0.38 -2.62 24.27
N PRO A 650 0.65 -1.31 24.49
CA PRO A 650 -0.16 -0.21 23.94
C PRO A 650 -0.06 -0.06 22.42
N VAL A 651 0.98 -0.63 21.79
CA VAL A 651 1.15 -0.62 20.33
C VAL A 651 0.03 -1.37 19.61
N SER A 652 -0.51 -2.42 20.25
CA SER A 652 -1.51 -3.29 19.62
C SER A 652 -2.80 -3.41 20.41
N ASN A 653 -2.89 -2.83 21.61
CA ASN A 653 -4.09 -2.82 22.44
C ASN A 653 -4.53 -1.37 22.72
N ARG A 654 -5.65 -0.96 22.12
CA ARG A 654 -6.22 0.40 22.23
C ARG A 654 -6.51 0.80 23.68
N ILE A 655 -7.02 -0.14 24.47
CA ILE A 655 -7.29 0.06 25.89
C ILE A 655 -5.96 0.24 26.64
N ALA A 656 -4.96 -0.62 26.38
CA ALA A 656 -3.64 -0.46 26.98
C ALA A 656 -3.06 0.92 26.65
N ASN A 657 -3.15 1.38 25.39
CA ASN A 657 -2.70 2.72 24.99
C ASN A 657 -3.43 3.85 25.71
N GLN A 658 -4.74 3.71 25.93
CA GLN A 658 -5.55 4.71 26.63
C GLN A 658 -5.15 4.89 28.09
N TYR A 659 -4.73 3.81 28.76
CA TYR A 659 -4.42 3.81 30.19
C TYR A 659 -2.92 3.76 30.51
N ASN A 660 -2.03 3.58 29.52
CA ASN A 660 -0.59 3.35 29.73
C ASN A 660 0.08 4.40 30.62
N ASP A 661 -0.23 5.68 30.39
CA ASP A 661 0.36 6.80 31.14
C ASP A 661 -0.18 6.96 32.57
N ARG A 662 -1.19 6.16 32.95
CA ARG A 662 -1.75 6.14 34.31
C ARG A 662 -1.15 5.06 35.19
N PHE A 663 -0.46 4.10 34.59
CA PHE A 663 0.27 3.05 35.29
C PHE A 663 1.63 3.57 35.78
N THR A 664 2.11 3.04 36.90
CA THR A 664 3.37 3.48 37.52
C THR A 664 4.56 3.32 36.57
N ILE A 665 4.57 2.24 35.78
CA ILE A 665 5.61 1.98 34.79
C ILE A 665 4.93 1.81 33.41
N PRO A 666 4.98 2.82 32.53
CA PRO A 666 4.42 2.72 31.19
C PRO A 666 5.14 1.66 30.35
N VAL A 667 4.38 0.85 29.61
CA VAL A 667 4.96 -0.18 28.73
C VAL A 667 5.24 0.42 27.35
N THR A 668 6.40 0.13 26.79
CA THR A 668 6.80 0.49 25.43
C THR A 668 7.58 -0.68 24.82
N ASN A 669 7.98 -0.61 23.55
CA ASN A 669 8.83 -1.66 22.96
C ASN A 669 10.22 -1.76 23.60
N ASP A 670 10.62 -0.78 24.42
CA ASP A 670 11.92 -0.74 25.10
C ASP A 670 11.80 -0.89 26.63
N ASN A 671 10.61 -0.65 27.21
CA ASN A 671 10.36 -0.69 28.66
C ASN A 671 9.23 -1.69 28.95
N PRO A 672 9.40 -2.72 29.81
CA PRO A 672 10.41 -2.84 30.88
C PRO A 672 11.79 -3.41 30.46
N GLY A 673 12.02 -3.66 29.17
CA GLY A 673 13.30 -4.14 28.62
C GLY A 673 13.15 -5.46 27.88
N THR A 674 14.09 -5.79 26.99
CA THR A 674 13.99 -7.01 26.14
C THR A 674 13.66 -8.26 26.95
N ASN A 675 12.67 -9.02 26.47
CA ASN A 675 12.09 -10.21 27.09
C ASN A 675 11.44 -9.97 28.46
N ARG A 676 11.14 -8.71 28.83
CA ARG A 676 10.56 -8.38 30.13
C ARG A 676 9.11 -8.01 30.04
N GLY A 677 8.37 -8.50 31.03
CA GLY A 677 6.97 -8.24 31.27
C GLY A 677 6.77 -7.51 32.59
N ILE A 678 5.60 -6.90 32.73
CA ILE A 678 5.17 -6.21 33.93
C ILE A 678 3.76 -6.62 34.31
N ILE A 679 3.52 -6.72 35.62
CA ILE A 679 2.20 -6.87 36.24
C ILE A 679 2.00 -5.67 37.15
N GLN A 680 0.94 -4.90 36.93
CA GLN A 680 0.64 -3.73 37.78
C GLN A 680 -0.86 -3.46 37.85
N VAL A 681 -1.30 -2.86 38.96
CA VAL A 681 -2.71 -2.66 39.24
C VAL A 681 -2.97 -1.21 39.61
N ILE A 682 -4.00 -0.60 39.02
CA ILE A 682 -4.49 0.73 39.41
C ILE A 682 -5.99 0.67 39.73
N SER A 683 -6.46 1.60 40.55
CA SER A 683 -7.89 1.78 40.85
C SER A 683 -8.45 2.99 40.10
N ILE A 684 -9.53 2.79 39.35
CA ILE A 684 -10.23 3.83 38.59
C ILE A 684 -11.53 4.21 39.33
N PRO A 685 -11.76 5.50 39.63
CA PRO A 685 -13.04 5.94 40.18
C PRO A 685 -14.17 5.83 39.14
N SER A 686 -15.25 5.09 39.43
CA SER A 686 -16.45 5.09 38.58
C SER A 686 -17.25 6.37 38.81
N GLY A 687 -17.43 7.16 37.74
CA GLY A 687 -18.14 8.43 37.79
C GLY A 687 -19.65 8.26 37.68
N SER A 688 -20.34 8.00 38.81
CA SER A 688 -21.80 8.14 38.91
C SER A 688 -22.29 8.13 40.37
N SER A 689 -22.68 9.31 40.86
CA SER A 689 -23.51 9.63 42.06
C SER A 689 -23.42 8.78 43.35
N THR A 690 -23.10 9.49 44.44
CA THR A 690 -23.35 9.19 45.88
C THR A 690 -22.71 7.97 46.55
N ILE A 691 -22.12 7.03 45.81
CA ILE A 691 -21.20 6.02 46.35
C ILE A 691 -20.03 5.90 45.37
N VAL A 692 -18.80 6.19 45.80
CA VAL A 692 -17.61 5.99 44.95
C VAL A 692 -17.35 4.49 44.84
N GLN A 693 -17.83 3.87 43.76
CA GLN A 693 -17.42 2.52 43.40
C GLN A 693 -16.15 2.66 42.54
N SER A 694 -15.02 2.13 43.00
CA SER A 694 -13.79 2.05 42.19
C SER A 694 -13.65 0.64 41.62
N TYR A 695 -13.20 0.52 40.37
CA TYR A 695 -12.84 -0.76 39.78
C TYR A 695 -11.33 -0.81 39.50
N LYS A 696 -10.78 -2.03 39.40
CA LYS A 696 -9.35 -2.27 39.22
C LYS A 696 -9.02 -2.51 37.74
N LEU A 697 -7.94 -1.89 37.28
CA LEU A 697 -7.29 -2.28 36.02
C LEU A 697 -6.01 -3.04 36.35
N ILE A 698 -5.94 -4.28 35.89
CA ILE A 698 -4.79 -5.17 36.05
C ILE A 698 -4.09 -5.24 34.70
N TYR A 699 -2.86 -4.77 34.63
CA TYR A 699 -2.12 -4.68 33.39
C TYR A 699 -1.02 -5.72 33.33
N ILE A 700 -1.11 -6.61 32.32
CA ILE A 700 -0.17 -7.70 32.06
C ILE A 700 0.37 -7.50 30.63
N ALA A 701 1.57 -6.97 30.52
CA ALA A 701 2.18 -6.67 29.23
C ALA A 701 3.70 -6.69 29.31
N GLY A 702 4.37 -6.91 28.18
CA GLY A 702 5.81 -6.76 28.07
C GLY A 702 6.20 -5.84 26.93
N SER A 703 7.50 -5.52 26.89
CA SER A 703 8.07 -4.75 25.78
C SER A 703 8.10 -5.56 24.49
N ASP A 704 8.01 -6.88 24.63
CA ASP A 704 7.80 -7.84 23.55
C ASP A 704 6.87 -8.97 24.01
N ARG A 705 6.69 -9.94 23.12
CA ARG A 705 5.80 -11.07 23.31
C ARG A 705 6.26 -12.04 24.38
N LEU A 706 7.58 -12.27 24.47
CA LEU A 706 8.16 -13.14 25.49
C LEU A 706 8.02 -12.51 26.87
N GLY A 707 8.21 -11.20 26.96
CA GLY A 707 7.91 -10.44 28.18
C GLY A 707 6.44 -10.55 28.59
N THR A 708 5.52 -10.38 27.64
CA THR A 708 4.07 -10.52 27.92
C THR A 708 3.73 -11.93 28.41
N GLU A 709 4.32 -12.96 27.81
CA GLU A 709 4.15 -14.35 28.23
C GLU A 709 4.75 -14.62 29.62
N ALA A 710 5.93 -14.07 29.92
CA ALA A 710 6.55 -14.15 31.25
C ALA A 710 5.66 -13.56 32.34
N ALA A 711 5.12 -12.36 32.09
CA ALA A 711 4.22 -11.68 33.02
C ALA A 711 2.96 -12.49 33.27
N LEU A 712 2.36 -13.07 32.22
CA LEU A 712 1.18 -13.89 32.38
C LEU A 712 1.45 -15.17 33.18
N GLN A 713 2.53 -15.90 32.86
CA GLN A 713 2.86 -17.13 33.58
C GLN A 713 3.16 -16.85 35.05
N TYR A 714 3.87 -15.76 35.37
CA TYR A 714 4.11 -15.39 36.75
C TYR A 714 2.83 -14.95 37.46
N PHE A 715 1.97 -14.18 36.79
CA PHE A 715 0.68 -13.75 37.32
C PHE A 715 -0.15 -14.94 37.82
N GLU A 716 -0.19 -16.05 37.09
CA GLU A 716 -0.93 -17.26 37.49
C GLU A 716 -0.39 -17.93 38.78
N THR A 717 0.84 -17.59 39.19
CA THR A 717 1.46 -18.09 40.43
C THR A 717 1.25 -17.20 41.65
N LEU A 718 0.75 -15.97 41.46
CA LEU A 718 0.59 -15.01 42.54
C LEU A 718 -0.45 -15.48 43.57
N THR A 719 -0.19 -15.16 44.85
CA THR A 719 -1.16 -15.38 45.93
C THR A 719 -2.21 -14.28 45.99
N GLU A 720 -1.87 -13.06 45.60
CA GLU A 720 -2.73 -11.88 45.57
C GLU A 720 -2.26 -10.90 44.49
N LEU A 721 -3.10 -9.92 44.15
CA LEU A 721 -2.69 -8.85 43.24
C LEU A 721 -1.58 -8.02 43.88
N PRO A 722 -0.57 -7.59 43.12
CA PRO A 722 0.54 -6.85 43.70
C PRO A 722 0.15 -5.40 43.99
N ASP A 723 0.65 -4.88 45.12
CA ASP A 723 0.47 -3.47 45.50
C ASP A 723 1.42 -2.53 44.75
N GLU A 724 2.57 -3.04 44.30
CA GLU A 724 3.57 -2.35 43.48
C GLU A 724 3.80 -3.10 42.16
N PRO A 725 4.24 -2.45 41.07
CA PRO A 725 4.53 -3.13 39.81
C PRO A 725 5.57 -4.23 39.98
N ILE A 726 5.32 -5.42 39.42
CA ILE A 726 6.30 -6.51 39.38
C ILE A 726 6.83 -6.66 37.97
N THR A 727 8.15 -6.59 37.82
CA THR A 727 8.84 -6.86 36.55
C THR A 727 9.35 -8.29 36.53
N VAL A 728 9.10 -8.98 35.43
CA VAL A 728 9.59 -10.33 35.18
C VAL A 728 10.34 -10.40 33.86
N GLU A 729 11.28 -11.31 33.76
CA GLU A 729 12.05 -11.59 32.55
C GLU A 729 11.77 -13.02 32.11
N TRP A 730 11.56 -13.20 30.80
CA TRP A 730 11.48 -14.52 30.21
C TRP A 730 12.86 -15.17 30.22
N VAL A 731 12.96 -16.35 30.82
CA VAL A 731 14.18 -17.17 30.87
C VAL A 731 13.82 -18.60 30.48
N ASP A 732 14.52 -19.16 29.49
CA ASP A 732 14.49 -20.56 29.05
C ASP A 732 13.26 -21.39 29.49
N GLY A 733 12.08 -21.06 28.91
CA GLY A 733 10.84 -21.81 29.11
C GLY A 733 10.01 -21.44 30.34
N GLY A 734 10.30 -20.32 30.99
CA GLY A 734 9.53 -19.77 32.11
C GLY A 734 9.86 -18.31 32.41
N PHE A 735 9.72 -17.90 33.67
CA PHE A 735 9.92 -16.52 34.10
C PHE A 735 10.90 -16.43 35.29
N LYS A 736 11.54 -15.28 35.40
CA LYS A 736 12.34 -14.86 36.56
C LYS A 736 11.86 -13.50 37.02
N VAL A 737 11.51 -13.37 38.30
CA VAL A 737 11.18 -12.08 38.91
C VAL A 737 12.45 -11.24 39.00
N ILE A 738 12.38 -10.00 38.52
CA ILE A 738 13.51 -9.07 38.45
C ILE A 738 13.43 -8.03 39.56
N GLU A 739 12.27 -7.39 39.69
CA GLU A 739 12.03 -6.28 40.62
C GLU A 739 10.57 -6.27 41.06
#